data_AF-A0A4R9QXL1-F1
#
_entry.id   AF-A0A4R9QXL1-F1
#
_cell.length_a   1.000
_cell.length_b   1.000
_cell.length_c   1.000
_cell.angle_alpha   90.00
_cell.angle_beta   90.00
_cell.angle_gamma   90.00
#
_symmetry.space_group_name_H-M   'P 1'
#
loop_
_entity.id
_entity.type
_entity.pdbx_description
1 polymer ?
#
loop_
_entity_poly.entity_id
_entity_poly.type
_entity_poly.pdbx_seq_one_letter_code
_entity_poly.pdbx_strand_id
1 'polypeptide(L)'
;MLRCYAFLAALILVGFTAFEAHADRRVAFVIGNSAYQQIPALKNPDKDARDVANTFRLAGFDVFVARDLTKLEFEEQFRNYLAAADGVDLAVVYYSGHGFQIGGENFLIPVDASLKAAADIEVQAIKLDDVLEQLRSKSKIQVIILDACRNNPFPRKDYWLRDQLIVAGDTGLAQVKSSLNTLIAFATEPGAVAYDGAGSLSPFSSAFTRRALAPDQEIRAVMAAVRRDVVKATNGKQVPWENSSLIDDVVLLRGPSQPAPEKVQPSGVELGALNLPSGAAEAIESRDISIPVGVGPVSLKLDFPTGDPAVSLKLASYPATGMLSLPDRILPPQSSLTADEVDNLRYEPQIGSATPVEVGFEIRAGNASRSATMKLSPSLNPCDQAAGAPLDLQGVVRGRLPNEIGGAAVEACEAAVTAYPDVARFHYELGRALLAAGKVDEARKAIQDAADKGHVRAVFELGSIASSGIGTAVDPTKASGFYSQASDKGDPYAMAAWGRALFNGLGVQRDTGKGLDLLLRAAAMGHINAMNDLALIFQEGRNGVPADPARALAFLRAGIERQGVYSMSILGLPARSTQTAAVCKPKVVRKTITKIKVVRIPTPKTPPVVEVPIDTGPAPWRGSNGDHPEPRGGGGSDDGSSEGSSSGSSDTGTSTGSDTGSTGGFDGVSSGLF
;
A
#
# COMPACT_ATOMS: atom_id res chain seq x y z
N MET A 1 31.33 52.38 -3.88
CA MET A 1 31.00 51.30 -4.84
C MET A 1 31.89 50.06 -4.72
N LEU A 2 33.17 50.15 -4.35
CA LEU A 2 34.05 48.97 -4.18
C LEU A 2 33.76 48.09 -2.93
N ARG A 3 33.04 48.60 -1.92
CA ARG A 3 32.71 47.85 -0.69
C ARG A 3 31.47 46.96 -0.79
N CYS A 4 30.59 47.19 -1.78
CA CYS A 4 29.38 46.37 -1.99
C CYS A 4 29.66 45.09 -2.80
N TYR A 5 30.70 45.08 -3.64
CA TYR A 5 31.05 43.89 -4.43
C TYR A 5 31.82 42.83 -3.63
N ALA A 6 32.49 43.20 -2.54
CA ALA A 6 33.17 42.25 -1.65
C ALA A 6 32.18 41.41 -0.82
N PHE A 7 31.02 41.96 -0.46
CA PHE A 7 29.97 41.21 0.25
C PHE A 7 29.17 40.28 -0.68
N LEU A 8 29.01 40.65 -1.95
CA LEU A 8 28.33 39.79 -2.94
C LEU A 8 29.20 38.60 -3.36
N ALA A 9 30.53 38.78 -3.44
CA ALA A 9 31.45 37.70 -3.75
C ALA A 9 31.63 36.69 -2.58
N ALA A 10 31.49 37.14 -1.33
CA ALA A 10 31.52 36.28 -0.15
C ALA A 10 30.23 35.46 0.03
N LEU A 11 29.09 35.90 -0.51
CA LEU A 11 27.82 35.16 -0.43
C LEU A 11 27.66 34.09 -1.53
N ILE A 12 28.42 34.18 -2.62
CA ILE A 12 28.41 33.18 -3.71
C ILE A 12 29.35 32.00 -3.38
N LEU A 13 30.23 32.12 -2.39
CA LEU A 13 31.20 31.08 -2.01
C LEU A 13 30.75 30.15 -0.87
N VAL A 14 29.54 30.31 -0.32
CA VAL A 14 28.98 29.45 0.75
C VAL A 14 27.80 28.60 0.26
N GLY A 15 27.48 28.66 -1.04
CA GLY A 15 26.37 27.92 -1.66
C GLY A 15 26.78 26.66 -2.42
N PHE A 16 27.89 26.01 -2.10
CA PHE A 16 28.07 24.62 -2.49
C PHE A 16 27.39 23.76 -1.42
N THR A 17 26.07 23.65 -1.49
CA THR A 17 25.41 22.46 -0.96
C THR A 17 26.13 21.29 -1.61
N ALA A 18 26.78 20.45 -0.82
CA ALA A 18 27.19 19.14 -1.28
C ALA A 18 25.91 18.52 -1.88
N PHE A 19 25.88 18.40 -3.21
CA PHE A 19 24.99 17.44 -3.83
C PHE A 19 25.46 16.12 -3.24
N GLU A 20 24.73 15.59 -2.25
CA GLU A 20 24.81 14.16 -1.99
C GLU A 20 24.52 13.52 -3.35
N ALA A 21 25.52 12.85 -3.90
CA ALA A 21 25.35 12.07 -5.09
C ALA A 21 24.31 11.02 -4.73
N HIS A 22 23.05 11.25 -5.09
CA HIS A 22 21.98 10.29 -4.83
C HIS A 22 22.31 9.04 -5.62
N ALA A 23 22.68 7.97 -4.91
CA ALA A 23 22.78 6.65 -5.50
C ALA A 23 21.41 6.29 -6.11
N ASP A 24 21.39 5.93 -7.39
CA ASP A 24 20.17 5.53 -8.09
C ASP A 24 19.41 4.47 -7.29
N ARG A 25 18.20 4.79 -6.81
CA ARG A 25 17.39 3.84 -6.04
C ARG A 25 16.62 2.94 -6.99
N ARG A 26 16.71 1.63 -6.76
CA ARG A 26 16.14 0.60 -7.63
C ARG A 26 15.48 -0.47 -6.80
N VAL A 27 14.24 -0.80 -7.15
CA VAL A 27 13.42 -1.77 -6.42
C VAL A 27 12.85 -2.82 -7.37
N ALA A 28 12.78 -4.08 -6.93
CA ALA A 28 12.21 -5.18 -7.70
C ALA A 28 11.20 -5.96 -6.87
N PHE A 29 10.00 -6.18 -7.39
CA PHE A 29 9.01 -7.11 -6.83
C PHE A 29 8.95 -8.37 -7.68
N VAL A 30 9.35 -9.50 -7.10
CA VAL A 30 9.56 -10.76 -7.79
C VAL A 30 8.60 -11.81 -7.25
N ILE A 31 7.67 -12.24 -8.08
CA ILE A 31 6.53 -13.08 -7.70
C ILE A 31 6.62 -14.41 -8.44
N GLY A 32 6.50 -15.52 -7.70
CA GLY A 32 6.39 -16.86 -8.26
C GLY A 32 5.19 -17.61 -7.70
N ASN A 33 4.13 -17.77 -8.50
CA ASN A 33 2.94 -18.51 -8.12
C ASN A 33 2.92 -19.89 -8.79
N SER A 34 2.95 -20.94 -7.97
CA SER A 34 3.05 -22.34 -8.36
C SER A 34 1.92 -23.20 -7.76
N ALA A 35 1.62 -23.03 -6.47
CA ALA A 35 0.72 -23.87 -5.68
C ALA A 35 -0.76 -23.44 -5.75
N TYR A 36 -1.31 -23.39 -6.97
CA TYR A 36 -2.72 -23.05 -7.19
C TYR A 36 -3.69 -24.04 -6.55
N GLN A 37 -4.70 -23.53 -5.85
CA GLN A 37 -5.64 -24.34 -5.08
C GLN A 37 -6.77 -24.93 -5.94
N GLN A 38 -7.29 -24.15 -6.89
CA GLN A 38 -8.43 -24.52 -7.74
C GLN A 38 -8.12 -24.52 -9.24
N ILE A 39 -6.91 -24.14 -9.62
CA ILE A 39 -6.39 -24.12 -10.99
C ILE A 39 -5.15 -25.03 -11.01
N PRO A 40 -4.77 -25.67 -12.15
CA PRO A 40 -3.61 -26.56 -12.19
C PRO A 40 -2.32 -25.89 -11.69
N ALA A 41 -1.60 -26.58 -10.80
CA ALA A 41 -0.32 -26.10 -10.28
C ALA A 41 0.77 -26.02 -11.36
N LEU A 42 1.71 -25.09 -11.18
CA LEU A 42 2.89 -24.93 -12.03
C LEU A 42 4.15 -25.39 -11.30
N LYS A 43 5.15 -25.88 -12.04
CA LYS A 43 6.33 -26.54 -11.45
C LYS A 43 7.50 -25.59 -11.17
N ASN A 44 7.64 -24.55 -11.98
CA ASN A 44 8.84 -23.72 -12.10
C ASN A 44 8.75 -22.30 -11.52
N PRO A 45 7.59 -21.62 -11.44
CA PRO A 45 7.55 -20.21 -11.04
C PRO A 45 8.24 -19.87 -9.71
N ASP A 46 8.12 -20.78 -8.76
CA ASP A 46 8.76 -20.72 -7.45
C ASP A 46 10.30 -20.69 -7.52
N LYS A 47 10.91 -21.40 -8.47
CA LYS A 47 12.36 -21.42 -8.73
C LYS A 47 12.77 -20.25 -9.61
N ASP A 48 11.97 -19.92 -10.62
CA ASP A 48 12.21 -18.79 -11.50
C ASP A 48 12.28 -17.48 -10.69
N ALA A 49 11.33 -17.26 -9.77
CA ALA A 49 11.33 -16.12 -8.86
C ALA A 49 12.57 -16.06 -7.96
N ARG A 50 13.07 -17.20 -7.46
CA ARG A 50 14.29 -17.22 -6.64
C ARG A 50 15.52 -16.77 -7.42
N ASP A 51 15.72 -17.30 -8.61
CA ASP A 51 16.92 -17.03 -9.40
C ASP A 51 16.89 -15.61 -9.99
N VAL A 52 15.72 -15.14 -10.41
CA VAL A 52 15.52 -13.74 -10.84
C VAL A 52 15.73 -12.76 -9.69
N ALA A 53 15.23 -13.07 -8.49
CA ALA A 53 15.46 -12.24 -7.31
C ALA A 53 16.95 -12.12 -6.97
N ASN A 54 17.69 -13.23 -6.99
CA ASN A 54 19.13 -13.22 -6.76
C ASN A 54 19.87 -12.41 -7.82
N THR A 55 19.43 -12.49 -9.08
CA THR A 55 19.96 -11.69 -10.19
C THR A 55 19.78 -10.20 -9.94
N PHE A 56 18.58 -9.76 -9.52
CA PHE A 56 18.33 -8.35 -9.18
C PHE A 56 19.13 -7.88 -7.96
N ARG A 57 19.30 -8.71 -6.92
CA ARG A 57 20.16 -8.37 -5.77
C ARG A 57 21.61 -8.16 -6.19
N LEU A 58 22.15 -9.02 -7.05
CA LEU A 58 23.50 -8.87 -7.62
C LEU A 58 23.63 -7.60 -8.47
N ALA A 59 22.52 -7.13 -9.06
CA ALA A 59 22.45 -5.88 -9.80
C ALA A 59 22.18 -4.63 -8.90
N GLY A 60 22.14 -4.79 -7.57
CA GLY A 60 22.01 -3.69 -6.61
C GLY A 60 20.57 -3.19 -6.40
N PHE A 61 19.56 -4.03 -6.65
CA PHE A 61 18.16 -3.71 -6.35
C PHE A 61 17.81 -4.09 -4.90
N ASP A 62 16.90 -3.33 -4.29
CA ASP A 62 16.13 -3.82 -3.14
C ASP A 62 15.03 -4.77 -3.65
N VAL A 63 15.01 -6.01 -3.19
CA VAL A 63 14.21 -7.07 -3.81
C VAL A 63 13.17 -7.65 -2.85
N PHE A 64 11.92 -7.38 -3.16
CA PHE A 64 10.74 -7.96 -2.54
C PHE A 64 10.44 -9.29 -3.23
N VAL A 65 10.62 -10.40 -2.51
CA VAL A 65 10.37 -11.75 -3.06
C VAL A 65 9.12 -12.32 -2.44
N ALA A 66 8.20 -12.79 -3.27
CA ALA A 66 6.94 -13.36 -2.83
C ALA A 66 6.59 -14.62 -3.62
N ARG A 67 5.92 -15.57 -2.95
CA ARG A 67 5.64 -16.90 -3.48
C ARG A 67 4.23 -17.31 -3.13
N ASP A 68 3.58 -17.97 -4.07
CA ASP A 68 2.25 -18.54 -3.90
C ASP A 68 1.26 -17.59 -3.23
N LEU A 69 1.24 -16.33 -3.71
CA LEU A 69 0.45 -15.28 -3.09
C LEU A 69 -1.05 -15.52 -3.31
N THR A 70 -1.80 -15.48 -2.23
CA THR A 70 -3.25 -15.23 -2.28
C THR A 70 -3.55 -13.81 -2.73
N LYS A 71 -4.80 -13.49 -3.07
CA LYS A 71 -5.21 -12.13 -3.45
C LYS A 71 -4.85 -11.11 -2.37
N LEU A 72 -5.14 -11.43 -1.10
CA LEU A 72 -4.90 -10.53 0.02
C LEU A 72 -3.41 -10.34 0.29
N GLU A 73 -2.62 -11.41 0.24
CA GLU A 73 -1.17 -11.32 0.42
C GLU A 73 -0.51 -10.57 -0.74
N PHE A 74 -0.98 -10.74 -1.99
CA PHE A 74 -0.52 -9.93 -3.12
C PHE A 74 -0.74 -8.44 -2.84
N GLU A 75 -1.96 -8.06 -2.45
CA GLU A 75 -2.28 -6.66 -2.15
C GLU A 75 -1.41 -6.09 -1.03
N GLU A 76 -1.13 -6.88 0.01
CA GLU A 76 -0.25 -6.49 1.11
C GLU A 76 1.21 -6.33 0.69
N GLN A 77 1.78 -7.34 0.03
CA GLN A 77 3.17 -7.30 -0.41
C GLN A 77 3.40 -6.22 -1.48
N PHE A 78 2.42 -6.01 -2.37
CA PHE A 78 2.48 -4.94 -3.36
C PHE A 78 2.42 -3.56 -2.71
N ARG A 79 1.64 -3.35 -1.65
CA ARG A 79 1.67 -2.08 -0.89
C ARG A 79 3.04 -1.83 -0.25
N ASN A 80 3.64 -2.84 0.38
CA ASN A 80 4.98 -2.71 0.95
C ASN A 80 6.01 -2.34 -0.11
N TYR A 81 5.92 -2.96 -1.30
CA TYR A 81 6.74 -2.62 -2.45
C TYR A 81 6.49 -1.19 -2.95
N LEU A 82 5.23 -0.75 -3.07
CA LEU A 82 4.90 0.62 -3.50
C LEU A 82 5.41 1.69 -2.54
N ALA A 83 5.40 1.41 -1.24
CA ALA A 83 5.97 2.30 -0.23
C ALA A 83 7.49 2.46 -0.41
N ALA A 84 8.20 1.40 -0.79
CA ALA A 84 9.63 1.45 -1.11
C ALA A 84 9.91 2.04 -2.50
N ALA A 85 8.96 1.95 -3.42
CA ALA A 85 9.07 2.47 -4.79
C ALA A 85 8.86 4.00 -4.88
N ASP A 86 8.49 4.68 -3.80
CA ASP A 86 8.23 6.12 -3.80
C ASP A 86 9.51 6.92 -4.13
N GLY A 87 9.52 7.59 -5.28
CA GLY A 87 10.64 8.40 -5.75
C GLY A 87 11.81 7.64 -6.36
N VAL A 88 11.67 6.33 -6.64
CA VAL A 88 12.77 5.52 -7.19
C VAL A 88 13.01 5.76 -8.69
N ASP A 89 14.25 5.56 -9.13
CA ASP A 89 14.63 5.74 -10.54
C ASP A 89 14.10 4.60 -11.41
N LEU A 90 14.14 3.37 -10.89
CA LEU A 90 13.75 2.17 -11.61
C LEU A 90 12.97 1.21 -10.71
N ALA A 91 11.72 0.95 -11.08
CA ALA A 91 10.85 -0.03 -10.44
C ALA A 91 10.61 -1.21 -11.38
N VAL A 92 10.94 -2.42 -10.92
CA VAL A 92 10.75 -3.66 -11.67
C VAL A 92 9.68 -4.53 -11.01
N VAL A 93 8.75 -5.07 -11.79
CA VAL A 93 7.91 -6.20 -11.38
C VAL A 93 8.21 -7.39 -12.26
N TYR A 94 8.60 -8.49 -11.64
CA TYR A 94 8.73 -9.78 -12.28
C TYR A 94 7.61 -10.70 -11.76
N TYR A 95 6.87 -11.31 -12.68
CA TYR A 95 5.83 -12.28 -12.35
C TYR A 95 6.01 -13.58 -13.13
N SER A 96 6.03 -14.70 -12.42
CA SER A 96 5.91 -16.03 -12.99
C SER A 96 4.70 -16.75 -12.38
N GLY A 97 3.87 -17.35 -13.23
CA GLY A 97 2.61 -17.97 -12.81
C GLY A 97 1.60 -18.09 -13.95
N HIS A 98 0.32 -18.29 -13.61
CA HIS A 98 -0.78 -18.20 -14.56
C HIS A 98 -1.14 -16.75 -14.86
N GLY A 99 -1.37 -16.45 -16.14
CA GLY A 99 -1.93 -15.19 -16.58
C GLY A 99 -2.85 -15.38 -17.80
N PHE A 100 -3.80 -14.48 -18.00
CA PHE A 100 -4.63 -14.51 -19.20
C PHE A 100 -5.04 -13.12 -19.66
N GLN A 101 -5.51 -13.06 -20.90
CA GLN A 101 -6.13 -11.85 -21.47
C GLN A 101 -7.62 -12.02 -21.58
N ILE A 102 -8.36 -10.98 -21.22
CA ILE A 102 -9.76 -10.83 -21.61
C ILE A 102 -9.96 -9.38 -22.06
N GLY A 103 -10.50 -9.19 -23.27
CA GLY A 103 -10.89 -7.85 -23.74
C GLY A 103 -9.76 -6.86 -23.94
N GLY A 104 -8.54 -7.35 -24.23
CA GLY A 104 -7.37 -6.49 -24.33
C GLY A 104 -6.74 -6.14 -22.99
N GLU A 105 -7.21 -6.75 -21.90
CA GLU A 105 -6.71 -6.52 -20.54
C GLU A 105 -5.98 -7.74 -20.01
N ASN A 106 -4.91 -7.50 -19.26
CA ASN A 106 -3.99 -8.50 -18.74
C ASN A 106 -4.25 -8.79 -17.27
N PHE A 107 -4.37 -10.07 -16.93
CA PHE A 107 -4.64 -10.51 -15.56
C PHE A 107 -3.57 -11.47 -15.05
N LEU A 108 -3.05 -11.20 -13.85
CA LEU A 108 -2.17 -12.08 -13.08
C LEU A 108 -3.01 -12.82 -12.05
N ILE A 109 -2.74 -14.11 -11.84
CA ILE A 109 -3.64 -14.98 -11.08
C ILE A 109 -3.02 -15.36 -9.72
N PRO A 110 -3.66 -14.94 -8.60
CA PRO A 110 -3.34 -15.43 -7.26
C PRO A 110 -3.64 -16.93 -7.08
N VAL A 111 -2.99 -17.58 -6.11
CA VAL A 111 -3.10 -19.04 -5.96
C VAL A 111 -4.44 -19.52 -5.39
N ASP A 112 -5.17 -18.65 -4.70
CA ASP A 112 -6.51 -18.88 -4.14
C ASP A 112 -7.64 -18.59 -5.14
N ALA A 113 -7.31 -18.03 -6.31
CA ALA A 113 -8.31 -17.70 -7.31
C ALA A 113 -9.02 -18.95 -7.83
N SER A 114 -10.35 -18.92 -7.78
CA SER A 114 -11.22 -20.00 -8.29
C SER A 114 -11.84 -19.67 -9.64
N LEU A 115 -12.11 -18.37 -9.86
CA LEU A 115 -12.56 -17.80 -11.13
C LEU A 115 -13.76 -18.54 -11.76
N LYS A 116 -14.73 -18.97 -10.95
CA LYS A 116 -15.86 -19.80 -11.42
C LYS A 116 -16.88 -19.02 -12.25
N ALA A 117 -16.99 -17.71 -12.01
CA ALA A 117 -17.86 -16.79 -12.72
C ALA A 117 -17.08 -15.61 -13.32
N ALA A 118 -17.64 -14.96 -14.35
CA ALA A 118 -17.02 -13.80 -14.98
C ALA A 118 -16.78 -12.65 -13.97
N ALA A 119 -17.73 -12.43 -13.06
CA ALA A 119 -17.61 -11.43 -11.99
C ALA A 119 -16.47 -11.73 -10.99
N ASP A 120 -16.04 -12.99 -10.85
CA ASP A 120 -14.95 -13.36 -9.96
C ASP A 120 -13.62 -12.78 -10.45
N ILE A 121 -13.45 -12.55 -11.76
CA ILE A 121 -12.20 -12.05 -12.35
C ILE A 121 -11.85 -10.67 -11.75
N GLU A 122 -12.82 -9.77 -11.62
CA GLU A 122 -12.57 -8.40 -11.16
C GLU A 122 -12.14 -8.33 -9.71
N VAL A 123 -12.53 -9.30 -8.89
CA VAL A 123 -12.24 -9.30 -7.45
C VAL A 123 -11.11 -10.27 -7.08
N GLN A 124 -10.98 -11.41 -7.77
CA GLN A 124 -9.98 -12.45 -7.48
C GLN A 124 -8.69 -12.31 -8.29
N ALA A 125 -8.72 -11.74 -9.51
CA ALA A 125 -7.50 -11.56 -10.31
C ALA A 125 -6.83 -10.20 -10.04
N ILE A 126 -5.57 -10.06 -10.47
CA ILE A 126 -4.85 -8.78 -10.45
C ILE A 126 -4.80 -8.24 -11.87
N LYS A 127 -5.34 -7.05 -12.10
CA LYS A 127 -5.22 -6.37 -13.38
C LYS A 127 -3.82 -5.76 -13.52
N LEU A 128 -3.11 -6.08 -14.59
CA LEU A 128 -1.76 -5.57 -14.82
C LEU A 128 -1.76 -4.05 -15.00
N ASP A 129 -2.79 -3.49 -15.64
CA ASP A 129 -2.89 -2.04 -15.86
C ASP A 129 -3.01 -1.29 -14.52
N ASP A 130 -3.67 -1.86 -13.51
CA ASP A 130 -3.75 -1.26 -12.17
C ASP A 130 -2.38 -1.29 -11.46
N VAL A 131 -1.60 -2.36 -11.66
CA VAL A 131 -0.20 -2.46 -11.17
C VAL A 131 0.67 -1.40 -11.84
N LEU A 132 0.58 -1.28 -13.16
CA LEU A 132 1.33 -0.29 -13.95
C LEU A 132 1.00 1.14 -13.54
N GLU A 133 -0.30 1.45 -13.38
CA GLU A 133 -0.73 2.80 -13.02
C GLU A 133 -0.25 3.20 -11.62
N GLN A 134 -0.29 2.28 -10.66
CA GLN A 134 0.27 2.51 -9.32
C GLN A 134 1.78 2.71 -9.35
N LEU A 135 2.52 1.99 -10.21
CA LEU A 135 3.96 2.17 -10.33
C LEU A 135 4.36 3.50 -10.98
N ARG A 136 3.56 3.98 -11.94
CA ARG A 136 3.80 5.27 -12.60
C ARG A 136 3.75 6.44 -11.64
N SER A 137 2.91 6.38 -10.61
CA SER A 137 2.84 7.45 -9.61
C SER A 137 4.01 7.41 -8.61
N LYS A 138 4.81 6.33 -8.62
CA LYS A 138 5.89 6.09 -7.66
C LYS A 138 7.29 6.19 -8.24
N SER A 139 7.48 5.76 -9.49
CA SER A 139 8.82 5.59 -10.08
C SER A 139 9.00 6.37 -11.38
N LYS A 140 10.25 6.68 -11.73
CA LYS A 140 10.56 7.35 -13.02
C LYS A 140 10.45 6.39 -14.20
N ILE A 141 10.93 5.16 -14.03
CA ILE A 141 10.94 4.12 -15.06
C ILE A 141 10.30 2.84 -14.51
N GLN A 142 9.37 2.26 -15.26
CA GLN A 142 8.70 1.00 -14.91
C GLN A 142 9.11 -0.11 -15.87
N VAL A 143 9.56 -1.24 -15.33
CA VAL A 143 9.85 -2.44 -16.10
C VAL A 143 8.98 -3.58 -15.56
N ILE A 144 8.13 -4.14 -16.41
CA ILE A 144 7.35 -5.33 -16.09
C ILE A 144 7.90 -6.50 -16.91
N ILE A 145 8.17 -7.62 -16.25
CA ILE A 145 8.65 -8.86 -16.88
C ILE A 145 7.68 -9.99 -16.51
N LEU A 146 7.02 -10.55 -17.52
CA LEU A 146 5.98 -11.56 -17.34
C LEU A 146 6.41 -12.89 -17.94
N ASP A 147 6.75 -13.83 -17.06
CA ASP A 147 7.00 -15.24 -17.37
C ASP A 147 5.79 -16.10 -17.01
N ALA A 148 4.65 -15.75 -17.62
CA ALA A 148 3.37 -16.37 -17.33
C ALA A 148 2.86 -17.21 -18.50
N CYS A 149 2.26 -18.37 -18.16
CA CYS A 149 1.44 -19.13 -19.09
C CYS A 149 0.27 -18.25 -19.57
N ARG A 150 -0.07 -18.37 -20.85
CA ARG A 150 -1.01 -17.50 -21.57
C ARG A 150 -2.28 -18.25 -22.01
N ASN A 151 -2.64 -19.32 -21.31
CA ASN A 151 -3.86 -20.08 -21.58
C ASN A 151 -5.04 -19.42 -20.85
N ASN A 152 -6.16 -19.21 -21.57
CA ASN A 152 -7.41 -18.82 -20.92
C ASN A 152 -8.04 -20.08 -20.28
N PRO A 153 -8.13 -20.19 -18.95
CA PRO A 153 -8.74 -21.36 -18.31
C PRO A 153 -10.26 -21.43 -18.52
N PHE A 154 -10.91 -20.40 -19.06
CA PHE A 154 -12.32 -20.44 -19.43
C PHE A 154 -12.51 -20.36 -20.95
N PRO A 155 -12.82 -21.49 -21.61
CA PRO A 155 -13.14 -21.53 -23.04
C PRO A 155 -14.54 -20.97 -23.38
N ARG A 156 -15.20 -20.21 -22.48
CA ARG A 156 -16.50 -19.58 -22.77
C ARG A 156 -16.30 -18.30 -23.56
N LYS A 157 -17.12 -18.13 -24.61
CA LYS A 157 -16.92 -17.12 -25.66
C LYS A 157 -17.34 -15.69 -25.28
N ASP A 158 -18.07 -15.48 -24.18
CA ASP A 158 -18.68 -14.19 -23.87
C ASP A 158 -18.44 -13.79 -22.40
N TYR A 159 -17.75 -12.67 -22.16
CA TYR A 159 -17.59 -12.05 -20.84
C TYR A 159 -18.31 -10.71 -20.81
N TRP A 160 -18.93 -10.39 -19.69
CA TRP A 160 -19.35 -9.02 -19.39
C TRP A 160 -18.33 -8.44 -18.43
N LEU A 161 -17.51 -7.50 -18.90
CA LEU A 161 -16.64 -6.68 -18.04
C LEU A 161 -17.10 -5.24 -18.16
N ARG A 162 -17.24 -4.56 -17.01
CA ARG A 162 -17.78 -3.18 -16.97
C ARG A 162 -19.22 -3.15 -17.52
N ASP A 163 -19.43 -2.66 -18.74
CA ASP A 163 -20.73 -2.51 -19.42
C ASP A 163 -20.74 -3.10 -20.85
N GLN A 164 -19.73 -3.90 -21.21
CA GLN A 164 -19.55 -4.40 -22.59
C GLN A 164 -19.45 -5.93 -22.63
N LEU A 165 -20.13 -6.52 -23.62
CA LEU A 165 -19.95 -7.91 -24.04
C LEU A 165 -18.60 -8.02 -24.75
N ILE A 166 -17.63 -8.61 -24.07
CA ILE A 166 -16.31 -8.90 -24.60
C ILE A 166 -16.28 -10.36 -25.05
N VAL A 167 -16.14 -10.56 -26.35
CA VAL A 167 -15.99 -11.90 -26.92
C VAL A 167 -14.56 -12.39 -26.71
N ALA A 168 -14.41 -13.57 -26.11
CA ALA A 168 -13.14 -14.27 -25.94
C ALA A 168 -12.62 -14.73 -27.32
N GLY A 169 -11.92 -13.85 -28.03
CA GLY A 169 -11.34 -14.15 -29.35
C GLY A 169 -9.91 -14.68 -29.28
N ASP A 170 -9.10 -14.14 -28.36
CA ASP A 170 -7.64 -14.29 -28.42
C ASP A 170 -7.07 -14.98 -27.17
N THR A 171 -6.07 -15.83 -27.35
CA THR A 171 -5.39 -16.58 -26.28
C THR A 171 -4.21 -15.79 -25.68
N GLY A 172 -4.26 -15.51 -24.37
CA GLY A 172 -3.14 -14.96 -23.57
C GLY A 172 -2.94 -13.44 -23.63
N LEU A 173 -2.02 -12.84 -22.85
CA LEU A 173 -1.79 -11.39 -22.61
C LEU A 173 -1.82 -10.34 -23.78
N ALA A 174 -2.64 -9.30 -23.65
CA ALA A 174 -2.78 -8.20 -24.60
C ALA A 174 -1.56 -7.29 -24.71
N GLN A 175 -1.45 -6.60 -25.84
CA GLN A 175 -0.60 -5.42 -25.96
C GLN A 175 -1.15 -4.30 -25.06
N VAL A 176 -0.35 -3.86 -24.08
CA VAL A 176 -0.67 -2.73 -23.21
C VAL A 176 -0.38 -1.41 -23.94
N LYS A 177 -1.27 -0.41 -23.80
CA LYS A 177 -1.00 0.95 -24.29
C LYS A 177 0.19 1.55 -23.52
N SER A 178 1.26 1.85 -24.23
CA SER A 178 2.50 2.33 -23.64
C SER A 178 2.37 3.79 -23.17
N SER A 179 2.55 4.02 -21.88
CA SER A 179 2.89 5.33 -21.27
C SER A 179 4.37 5.61 -21.41
N LEU A 180 4.83 6.86 -21.35
CA LEU A 180 6.28 7.17 -21.36
C LEU A 180 7.05 6.39 -20.28
N ASN A 181 8.31 6.04 -20.57
CA ASN A 181 9.23 5.39 -19.63
C ASN A 181 8.79 4.02 -19.09
N THR A 182 8.11 3.23 -19.92
CA THR A 182 7.68 1.88 -19.56
C THR A 182 8.28 0.84 -20.50
N LEU A 183 8.72 -0.30 -19.95
CA LEU A 183 9.04 -1.51 -20.69
C LEU A 183 8.20 -2.66 -20.15
N ILE A 184 7.55 -3.40 -21.03
CA ILE A 184 6.83 -4.61 -20.68
C ILE A 184 7.38 -5.75 -21.54
N ALA A 185 8.04 -6.70 -20.90
CA ALA A 185 8.59 -7.89 -21.51
C ALA A 185 7.70 -9.10 -21.20
N PHE A 186 7.39 -9.88 -22.22
CA PHE A 186 6.61 -11.10 -22.15
C PHE A 186 7.48 -12.29 -22.56
N ALA A 187 7.32 -13.41 -21.85
CA ALA A 187 8.04 -14.64 -22.17
C ALA A 187 7.69 -15.23 -23.53
N THR A 188 6.54 -14.86 -24.12
CA THR A 188 6.13 -15.28 -25.46
C THR A 188 5.28 -14.21 -26.16
N GLU A 189 5.18 -14.32 -27.48
CA GLU A 189 4.39 -13.45 -28.36
C GLU A 189 2.88 -13.45 -28.05
N PRO A 190 2.16 -12.38 -28.46
CA PRO A 190 0.70 -12.34 -28.44
C PRO A 190 0.05 -13.61 -29.02
N GLY A 191 -0.95 -14.19 -28.36
CA GLY A 191 -1.63 -15.40 -28.82
C GLY A 191 -1.00 -16.73 -28.36
N ALA A 192 0.30 -16.75 -28.05
CA ALA A 192 1.08 -17.96 -27.84
C ALA A 192 1.21 -18.38 -26.35
N VAL A 193 1.67 -19.61 -26.12
CA VAL A 193 1.85 -20.21 -24.77
C VAL A 193 3.33 -20.19 -24.37
N ALA A 194 3.63 -19.71 -23.16
CA ALA A 194 4.97 -19.82 -22.57
C ALA A 194 5.19 -21.25 -22.06
N TYR A 195 6.35 -21.83 -22.35
CA TYR A 195 6.67 -23.19 -21.94
C TYR A 195 7.37 -23.19 -20.59
N ASP A 196 6.98 -24.11 -19.71
CA ASP A 196 7.72 -24.38 -18.47
C ASP A 196 9.12 -24.95 -18.76
N GLY A 197 9.34 -25.56 -19.93
CA GLY A 197 10.59 -26.21 -20.31
C GLY A 197 10.80 -27.57 -19.62
N ALA A 198 11.89 -28.26 -19.98
CA ALA A 198 12.25 -29.57 -19.41
C ALA A 198 13.24 -29.47 -18.23
N GLY A 199 13.78 -28.27 -17.97
CA GLY A 199 14.79 -28.00 -16.95
C GLY A 199 14.21 -27.63 -15.59
N SER A 200 15.08 -27.11 -14.70
CA SER A 200 14.71 -26.60 -13.38
C SER A 200 14.13 -25.18 -13.39
N LEU A 201 14.34 -24.44 -14.47
CA LEU A 201 13.83 -23.09 -14.72
C LEU A 201 13.07 -23.06 -16.05
N SER A 202 12.20 -22.07 -16.23
CA SER A 202 11.61 -21.77 -17.52
C SER A 202 12.70 -21.37 -18.55
N PRO A 203 12.48 -21.59 -19.86
CA PRO A 203 13.40 -21.14 -20.90
C PRO A 203 13.66 -19.64 -20.85
N PHE A 204 12.62 -18.85 -20.56
CA PHE A 204 12.71 -17.40 -20.48
C PHE A 204 13.54 -16.95 -19.27
N SER A 205 13.21 -17.43 -18.08
CA SER A 205 13.91 -17.08 -16.84
C SER A 205 15.36 -17.53 -16.86
N SER A 206 15.63 -18.73 -17.37
CA SER A 206 16.99 -19.23 -17.57
C SER A 206 17.80 -18.32 -18.51
N ALA A 207 17.20 -17.83 -19.59
CA ALA A 207 17.87 -16.90 -20.51
C ALA A 207 18.05 -15.51 -19.90
N PHE A 208 17.04 -14.99 -19.18
CA PHE A 208 17.09 -13.70 -18.53
C PHE A 208 18.20 -13.61 -17.50
N THR A 209 18.28 -14.56 -16.55
CA THR A 209 19.30 -14.53 -15.48
C THR A 209 20.73 -14.60 -16.00
N ARG A 210 20.97 -15.31 -17.12
CA ARG A 210 22.29 -15.33 -17.79
C ARG A 210 22.66 -14.01 -18.47
N ARG A 211 21.68 -13.22 -18.92
CA ARG A 211 21.90 -12.01 -19.72
C ARG A 211 21.79 -10.73 -18.91
N ALA A 212 20.99 -10.72 -17.83
CA ALA A 212 20.71 -9.55 -17.02
C ALA A 212 21.93 -9.00 -16.26
N LEU A 213 22.94 -9.84 -15.99
CA LEU A 213 24.21 -9.45 -15.36
C LEU A 213 25.30 -9.08 -16.38
N ALA A 214 24.94 -8.84 -17.64
CA ALA A 214 25.89 -8.28 -18.60
C ALA A 214 26.16 -6.81 -18.23
N PRO A 215 27.41 -6.44 -17.89
CA PRO A 215 27.72 -5.09 -17.41
C PRO A 215 27.52 -4.07 -18.53
N ASP A 216 26.95 -2.92 -18.16
CA ASP A 216 26.76 -1.75 -19.03
C ASP A 216 25.92 -2.02 -20.29
N GLN A 217 25.17 -3.12 -20.28
CA GLN A 217 24.30 -3.48 -21.39
C GLN A 217 22.90 -2.89 -21.19
N GLU A 218 22.45 -2.17 -22.22
CA GLU A 218 21.11 -1.60 -22.26
C GLU A 218 20.03 -2.71 -22.31
N ILE A 219 18.91 -2.50 -21.61
CA ILE A 219 17.90 -3.52 -21.34
C ILE A 219 17.24 -4.07 -22.61
N ARG A 220 16.96 -3.25 -23.63
CA ARG A 220 16.42 -3.73 -24.92
C ARG A 220 17.43 -4.65 -25.62
N ALA A 221 18.73 -4.34 -25.54
CA ALA A 221 19.77 -5.24 -26.03
C ALA A 221 19.84 -6.55 -25.22
N VAL A 222 19.67 -6.49 -23.89
CA VAL A 222 19.55 -7.68 -23.03
C VAL A 222 18.35 -8.51 -23.46
N MET A 223 17.17 -7.90 -23.62
CA MET A 223 15.94 -8.60 -24.04
C MET A 223 16.05 -9.20 -25.45
N ALA A 224 16.72 -8.53 -26.38
CA ALA A 224 17.02 -9.10 -27.70
C ALA A 224 17.92 -10.34 -27.61
N ALA A 225 18.88 -10.38 -26.68
CA ALA A 225 19.70 -11.55 -26.41
C ALA A 225 18.90 -12.68 -25.74
N VAL A 226 18.04 -12.34 -24.78
CA VAL A 226 17.08 -13.29 -24.16
C VAL A 226 16.20 -13.93 -25.23
N ARG A 227 15.61 -13.13 -26.13
CA ARG A 227 14.79 -13.64 -27.24
C ARG A 227 15.56 -14.65 -28.09
N ARG A 228 16.80 -14.36 -28.49
CA ARG A 228 17.64 -15.29 -29.27
C ARG A 228 17.89 -16.61 -28.53
N ASP A 229 18.20 -16.53 -27.24
CA ASP A 229 18.46 -17.71 -26.41
C ASP A 229 17.20 -18.58 -26.23
N VAL A 230 16.03 -17.97 -26.01
CA VAL A 230 14.74 -18.68 -25.87
C VAL A 230 14.32 -19.33 -27.18
N VAL A 231 14.39 -18.60 -28.29
CA VAL A 231 14.06 -19.15 -29.62
C VAL A 231 14.94 -20.36 -29.93
N LYS A 232 16.24 -20.27 -29.63
CA LYS A 232 17.18 -21.40 -29.80
C LYS A 232 16.84 -22.57 -28.88
N ALA A 233 16.61 -22.31 -27.59
CA ALA A 233 16.34 -23.36 -26.61
C ALA A 233 15.01 -24.08 -26.83
N THR A 234 14.04 -23.42 -27.45
CA THR A 234 12.70 -23.96 -27.71
C THR A 234 12.50 -24.42 -29.16
N ASN A 235 13.55 -24.37 -29.99
CA ASN A 235 13.47 -24.64 -31.44
C ASN A 235 12.39 -23.79 -32.14
N GLY A 236 12.28 -22.51 -31.76
CA GLY A 236 11.32 -21.56 -32.32
C GLY A 236 9.89 -21.69 -31.80
N LYS A 237 9.61 -22.59 -30.85
CA LYS A 237 8.26 -22.75 -30.29
C LYS A 237 7.83 -21.61 -29.38
N GLN A 238 8.79 -20.86 -28.82
CA GLN A 238 8.55 -19.72 -27.96
C GLN A 238 9.39 -18.54 -28.43
N VAL A 239 8.75 -17.38 -28.58
CA VAL A 239 9.39 -16.14 -29.03
C VAL A 239 9.06 -15.03 -28.03
N PRO A 240 9.99 -14.64 -27.15
CA PRO A 240 9.77 -13.51 -26.23
C PRO A 240 9.44 -12.22 -26.98
N TRP A 241 8.59 -11.39 -26.40
CA TRP A 241 8.08 -10.16 -26.99
C TRP A 241 8.23 -9.00 -26.01
N GLU A 242 8.46 -7.78 -26.49
CA GLU A 242 8.45 -6.59 -25.63
C GLU A 242 7.70 -5.42 -26.25
N ASN A 243 7.10 -4.60 -25.39
CA ASN A 243 6.57 -3.28 -25.72
C ASN A 243 7.36 -2.25 -24.92
N SER A 244 7.98 -1.30 -25.62
CA SER A 244 8.85 -0.30 -24.99
C SER A 244 8.46 1.10 -25.42
N SER A 245 8.39 1.98 -24.44
CA SER A 245 8.27 3.43 -24.55
C SER A 245 9.34 4.13 -23.69
N LEU A 246 10.40 3.39 -23.34
CA LEU A 246 11.60 3.93 -22.71
C LEU A 246 12.17 5.06 -23.55
N ILE A 247 12.30 6.24 -22.95
CA ILE A 247 13.02 7.38 -23.51
C ILE A 247 14.49 7.26 -23.13
N ASP A 248 14.74 7.03 -21.84
CA ASP A 248 16.08 6.90 -21.27
C ASP A 248 16.60 5.46 -21.37
N ASP A 249 17.92 5.33 -21.45
CA ASP A 249 18.58 4.03 -21.43
C ASP A 249 18.51 3.41 -20.03
N VAL A 250 18.10 2.15 -19.99
CA VAL A 250 18.03 1.37 -18.75
C VAL A 250 19.11 0.31 -18.79
N VAL A 251 19.98 0.31 -17.78
CA VAL A 251 21.02 -0.70 -17.59
C VAL A 251 20.77 -1.39 -16.25
N LEU A 252 20.62 -2.71 -16.28
CA LEU A 252 20.35 -3.51 -15.08
C LEU A 252 21.57 -3.58 -14.17
N LEU A 253 22.72 -4.00 -14.69
CA LEU A 253 24.00 -4.04 -13.99
C LEU A 253 24.97 -3.01 -14.60
N ARG A 254 25.40 -2.04 -13.80
CA ARG A 254 26.48 -1.13 -14.18
C ARG A 254 27.82 -1.77 -13.85
N GLY A 255 28.78 -1.69 -14.77
CA GLY A 255 30.15 -2.07 -14.50
C GLY A 255 30.76 -1.20 -13.39
N PRO A 256 31.84 -1.65 -12.73
CA PRO A 256 32.57 -0.79 -11.81
C PRO A 256 33.01 0.46 -12.58
N SER A 257 32.59 1.64 -12.08
CA SER A 257 33.08 2.92 -12.56
C SER A 257 34.61 2.87 -12.49
N GLN A 258 35.29 2.87 -13.64
CA GLN A 258 36.74 2.93 -13.65
C GLN A 258 37.16 4.19 -12.88
N PRO A 259 37.90 4.08 -11.77
CA PRO A 259 38.60 5.23 -11.24
C PRO A 259 39.53 5.73 -12.35
N ALA A 260 39.67 7.06 -12.46
CA ALA A 260 40.75 7.63 -13.27
C ALA A 260 42.07 6.92 -12.89
N PRO A 261 42.96 6.62 -13.85
CA PRO A 261 44.16 5.84 -13.58
C PRO A 261 44.98 6.56 -12.51
N GLU A 262 44.90 6.04 -11.29
CA GLU A 262 45.74 6.49 -10.20
C GLU A 262 47.16 6.10 -10.57
N LYS A 263 48.04 7.09 -10.63
CA LYS A 263 49.46 6.87 -10.89
C LYS A 263 50.00 6.03 -9.73
N VAL A 264 50.09 4.72 -9.95
CA VAL A 264 50.81 3.81 -9.07
C VAL A 264 52.27 4.28 -9.01
N GLN A 265 52.64 4.94 -7.91
CA GLN A 265 54.04 5.08 -7.54
C GLN A 265 54.45 3.75 -6.88
N PRO A 266 55.55 3.12 -7.32
CA PRO A 266 56.06 1.93 -6.68
C PRO A 266 56.75 2.32 -5.37
N SER A 267 55.98 2.38 -4.29
CA SER A 267 56.55 2.40 -2.94
C SER A 267 56.81 0.96 -2.54
N GLY A 268 58.04 0.50 -2.73
CA GLY A 268 58.51 -0.74 -2.16
C GLY A 268 58.48 -0.65 -0.63
N VAL A 269 57.44 -1.20 -0.03
CA VAL A 269 57.39 -1.53 1.39
C VAL A 269 57.33 -3.05 1.47
N GLU A 270 58.33 -3.66 2.09
CA GLU A 270 58.29 -5.08 2.44
C GLU A 270 57.00 -5.38 3.20
N LEU A 271 56.18 -6.29 2.66
CA LEU A 271 55.05 -6.92 3.35
C LEU A 271 55.59 -7.75 4.51
N GLY A 272 55.92 -7.10 5.61
CA GLY A 272 55.99 -7.76 6.92
C GLY A 272 54.63 -8.38 7.25
N ALA A 273 54.62 -9.44 8.05
CA ALA A 273 53.39 -10.12 8.48
C ALA A 273 52.43 -9.13 9.16
N LEU A 274 51.50 -8.57 8.40
CA LEU A 274 50.42 -7.73 8.92
C LEU A 274 49.50 -8.62 9.76
N ASN A 275 49.39 -8.30 11.04
CA ASN A 275 48.45 -8.94 11.94
C ASN A 275 47.10 -8.21 11.84
N LEU A 276 46.00 -8.95 12.04
CA LEU A 276 44.68 -8.35 12.12
C LEU A 276 44.63 -7.34 13.28
N PRO A 277 43.94 -6.20 13.11
CA PRO A 277 43.77 -5.24 14.19
C PRO A 277 43.04 -5.88 15.37
N SER A 278 43.57 -5.71 16.58
CA SER A 278 42.92 -6.14 17.81
C SER A 278 41.59 -5.40 17.99
N GLY A 279 40.48 -6.12 18.24
CA GLY A 279 39.17 -5.53 18.46
C GLY A 279 38.32 -5.36 17.18
N ALA A 280 38.85 -5.61 15.99
CA ALA A 280 38.14 -5.38 14.73
C ALA A 280 36.93 -6.30 14.54
N ALA A 281 37.05 -7.58 14.93
CA ALA A 281 35.92 -8.50 14.89
C ALA A 281 34.93 -8.20 16.02
N GLU A 282 35.45 -7.85 17.20
CA GLU A 282 34.65 -7.54 18.40
C GLU A 282 33.76 -6.30 18.20
N ALA A 283 34.23 -5.31 17.42
CA ALA A 283 33.44 -4.13 17.02
C ALA A 283 32.20 -4.49 16.18
N ILE A 284 32.24 -5.62 15.46
CA ILE A 284 31.14 -6.12 14.62
C ILE A 284 30.28 -7.13 15.39
N GLU A 285 30.91 -8.07 16.10
CA GLU A 285 30.26 -9.21 16.76
C GLU A 285 29.35 -8.84 17.95
N SER A 286 29.56 -7.68 18.57
CA SER A 286 28.89 -7.31 19.83
C SER A 286 27.63 -6.46 19.69
N ARG A 287 27.07 -6.32 18.48
CA ARG A 287 25.98 -5.37 18.23
C ARG A 287 24.68 -6.06 17.77
N ASP A 288 23.61 -5.81 18.52
CA ASP A 288 22.22 -5.98 18.09
C ASP A 288 21.63 -4.57 17.90
N ILE A 289 21.59 -4.10 16.66
CA ILE A 289 21.20 -2.72 16.33
C ILE A 289 19.72 -2.72 15.94
N SER A 290 18.89 -2.07 16.75
CA SER A 290 17.47 -1.84 16.44
C SER A 290 17.33 -0.68 15.46
N ILE A 291 16.67 -0.91 14.32
CA ILE A 291 16.65 0.04 13.21
C ILE A 291 15.20 0.26 12.75
N PRO A 292 14.66 1.49 12.85
CA PRO A 292 13.27 1.74 12.49
C PRO A 292 13.03 1.57 10.99
N VAL A 293 11.95 0.89 10.64
CA VAL A 293 11.54 0.67 9.25
C VAL A 293 11.03 1.98 8.63
N GLY A 294 11.39 2.23 7.38
CA GLY A 294 10.85 3.33 6.57
C GLY A 294 11.38 4.73 6.91
N VAL A 295 12.38 4.89 7.79
CA VAL A 295 13.00 6.21 8.03
C VAL A 295 14.17 6.50 7.08
N GLY A 296 14.40 5.65 6.08
CA GLY A 296 15.56 5.69 5.19
C GLY A 296 16.78 4.95 5.76
N PRO A 297 17.96 5.09 5.11
CA PRO A 297 19.20 4.45 5.56
C PRO A 297 19.67 4.98 6.91
N VAL A 298 19.86 4.08 7.88
CA VAL A 298 20.34 4.40 9.23
C VAL A 298 21.81 4.03 9.35
N SER A 299 22.63 4.98 9.82
CA SER A 299 24.05 4.74 10.06
C SER A 299 24.25 3.74 11.21
N LEU A 300 25.09 2.73 10.98
CA LEU A 300 25.36 1.66 11.93
C LEU A 300 26.42 2.04 12.97
N LYS A 301 27.27 3.04 12.66
CA LYS A 301 28.32 3.61 13.53
C LYS A 301 29.09 2.52 14.29
N LEU A 302 29.86 1.73 13.56
CA LEU A 302 30.50 0.52 14.10
C LEU A 302 31.68 0.80 15.03
N ASP A 303 32.20 2.03 15.04
CA ASP A 303 33.35 2.45 15.84
C ASP A 303 34.59 1.58 15.54
N PHE A 304 34.87 1.38 14.24
CA PHE A 304 35.88 0.44 13.78
C PHE A 304 37.28 0.88 14.22
N PRO A 305 38.12 0.00 14.81
CA PRO A 305 39.27 0.42 15.60
C PRO A 305 40.50 0.87 14.79
N THR A 306 40.40 0.93 13.45
CA THR A 306 41.50 1.34 12.57
C THR A 306 40.99 1.97 11.29
N GLY A 307 41.76 2.91 10.73
CA GLY A 307 41.60 3.43 9.37
C GLY A 307 42.73 3.00 8.43
N ASP A 308 43.46 1.94 8.78
CA ASP A 308 44.60 1.47 7.98
C ASP A 308 44.13 0.98 6.59
N PRO A 309 44.63 1.57 5.48
CA PRO A 309 44.25 1.18 4.13
C PRO A 309 44.66 -0.26 3.76
N ALA A 310 45.56 -0.89 4.53
CA ALA A 310 45.91 -2.30 4.37
C ALA A 310 44.83 -3.26 4.92
N VAL A 311 43.83 -2.74 5.65
CA VAL A 311 42.71 -3.50 6.20
C VAL A 311 41.47 -3.30 5.33
N SER A 312 40.83 -4.40 4.95
CA SER A 312 39.58 -4.39 4.18
C SER A 312 38.57 -5.37 4.75
N LEU A 313 37.28 -5.08 4.55
CA LEU A 313 36.18 -5.93 4.95
C LEU A 313 35.43 -6.39 3.71
N LYS A 314 35.44 -7.69 3.44
CA LYS A 314 34.62 -8.26 2.37
C LYS A 314 33.29 -8.75 2.94
N LEU A 315 32.17 -8.42 2.29
CA LEU A 315 30.88 -9.01 2.64
C LEU A 315 30.90 -10.52 2.37
N ALA A 316 30.79 -11.30 3.44
CA ALA A 316 30.74 -12.77 3.43
C ALA A 316 29.30 -13.28 3.34
N SER A 317 28.33 -12.56 3.93
CA SER A 317 26.90 -12.76 3.72
C SER A 317 26.20 -11.41 3.63
N TYR A 318 25.12 -11.35 2.83
CA TYR A 318 24.31 -10.15 2.62
C TYR A 318 22.98 -10.32 3.38
N PRO A 319 22.39 -9.25 3.95
CA PRO A 319 21.12 -9.36 4.65
C PRO A 319 20.03 -9.91 3.73
N ALA A 320 19.16 -10.77 4.27
CA ALA A 320 18.10 -11.42 3.49
C ALA A 320 17.05 -10.42 2.95
N THR A 321 16.86 -9.31 3.67
CA THR A 321 15.97 -8.20 3.33
C THR A 321 16.68 -6.88 3.62
N GLY A 322 16.34 -5.83 2.90
CA GLY A 322 16.91 -4.49 3.09
C GLY A 322 18.26 -4.32 2.39
N MET A 323 18.83 -3.13 2.54
CA MET A 323 19.95 -2.69 1.73
C MET A 323 21.08 -2.14 2.59
N LEU A 324 22.31 -2.53 2.26
CA LEU A 324 23.52 -1.89 2.78
C LEU A 324 23.96 -0.78 1.83
N SER A 325 24.38 0.34 2.39
CA SER A 325 24.88 1.47 1.61
C SER A 325 25.95 2.24 2.35
N LEU A 326 26.70 3.00 1.57
CA LEU A 326 27.53 4.12 2.01
C LEU A 326 26.83 5.42 1.57
N PRO A 327 27.28 6.59 2.03
CA PRO A 327 26.66 7.87 1.68
C PRO A 327 26.58 8.12 0.18
N ASP A 328 27.51 7.58 -0.59
CA ASP A 328 27.69 7.79 -2.03
C ASP A 328 27.19 6.62 -2.91
N ARG A 329 26.99 5.42 -2.35
CA ARG A 329 26.66 4.23 -3.13
C ARG A 329 25.94 3.12 -2.35
N ILE A 330 25.14 2.33 -3.07
CA ILE A 330 24.59 1.07 -2.57
C ILE A 330 25.67 -0.02 -2.65
N LEU A 331 25.72 -0.92 -1.67
CA LEU A 331 26.66 -2.03 -1.63
C LEU A 331 25.99 -3.32 -2.13
N PRO A 332 26.29 -3.81 -3.35
CA PRO A 332 25.80 -5.12 -3.78
C PRO A 332 26.40 -6.27 -2.96
N PRO A 333 25.85 -7.49 -3.07
CA PRO A 333 26.47 -8.67 -2.50
C PRO A 333 27.94 -8.81 -2.97
N GLN A 334 28.81 -9.28 -2.07
CA GLN A 334 30.25 -9.47 -2.29
C GLN A 334 31.10 -8.18 -2.39
N SER A 335 30.54 -7.01 -2.13
CA SER A 335 31.33 -5.77 -2.02
C SER A 335 32.42 -5.88 -0.96
N SER A 336 33.52 -5.17 -1.21
CA SER A 336 34.56 -4.91 -0.22
C SER A 336 34.50 -3.45 0.21
N LEU A 337 34.75 -3.22 1.49
CA LEU A 337 34.89 -1.91 2.10
C LEU A 337 36.34 -1.73 2.56
N THR A 338 36.84 -0.51 2.49
CA THR A 338 38.06 -0.11 3.20
C THR A 338 37.76 0.15 4.67
N ALA A 339 38.78 0.16 5.53
CA ALA A 339 38.59 0.36 6.97
C ALA A 339 37.93 1.72 7.32
N ASP A 340 38.22 2.77 6.56
CA ASP A 340 37.65 4.12 6.69
C ASP A 340 36.18 4.24 6.22
N GLU A 341 35.72 3.29 5.39
CA GLU A 341 34.32 3.24 4.94
C GLU A 341 33.40 2.57 5.99
N VAL A 342 33.94 1.76 6.90
CA VAL A 342 33.15 0.92 7.81
C VAL A 342 32.24 1.74 8.72
N ASP A 343 32.72 2.87 9.25
CA ASP A 343 31.91 3.73 10.13
C ASP A 343 30.83 4.51 9.38
N ASN A 344 30.95 4.60 8.06
CA ASN A 344 29.94 5.21 7.18
C ASN A 344 28.90 4.20 6.69
N LEU A 345 29.00 2.92 7.09
CA LEU A 345 28.05 1.89 6.71
C LEU A 345 26.64 2.23 7.24
N ARG A 346 25.67 2.15 6.35
CA ARG A 346 24.25 2.36 6.61
C ARG A 346 23.47 1.10 6.26
N TYR A 347 22.35 0.91 6.95
CA TYR A 347 21.36 -0.12 6.62
C TYR A 347 19.98 0.50 6.51
N GLU A 348 19.27 0.19 5.44
CA GLU A 348 17.86 0.51 5.26
C GLU A 348 17.04 -0.79 5.35
N PRO A 349 16.22 -0.97 6.41
CA PRO A 349 15.34 -2.12 6.50
C PRO A 349 14.28 -2.11 5.39
N GLN A 350 14.02 -3.28 4.80
CA GLN A 350 12.92 -3.45 3.85
C GLN A 350 11.57 -3.24 4.55
N ILE A 351 10.67 -2.49 3.91
CA ILE A 351 9.30 -2.32 4.39
C ILE A 351 8.58 -3.67 4.42
N GLY A 352 7.87 -3.94 5.51
CA GLY A 352 7.20 -5.23 5.75
C GLY A 352 8.11 -6.32 6.32
N SER A 353 9.39 -6.04 6.58
CA SER A 353 10.30 -6.97 7.27
C SER A 353 10.54 -6.53 8.71
N ALA A 354 10.25 -7.44 9.67
CA ALA A 354 10.55 -7.26 11.10
C ALA A 354 11.48 -8.36 11.64
N THR A 355 11.92 -9.28 10.78
CA THR A 355 12.80 -10.39 11.17
C THR A 355 14.24 -9.88 11.24
N PRO A 356 14.97 -10.15 12.33
CA PRO A 356 16.38 -9.83 12.38
C PRO A 356 17.15 -10.48 11.23
N VAL A 357 18.11 -9.74 10.68
CA VAL A 357 18.99 -10.20 9.61
C VAL A 357 20.43 -10.21 10.11
N GLU A 358 21.23 -11.11 9.55
CA GLU A 358 22.66 -11.20 9.83
C GLU A 358 23.45 -10.70 8.63
N VAL A 359 24.52 -9.96 8.94
CA VAL A 359 25.50 -9.51 7.95
C VAL A 359 26.87 -10.04 8.37
N GLY A 360 27.46 -10.86 7.52
CA GLY A 360 28.78 -11.44 7.73
C GLY A 360 29.84 -10.66 6.99
N PHE A 361 30.95 -10.42 7.67
CA PHE A 361 32.14 -9.76 7.14
C PHE A 361 33.35 -10.69 7.27
N GLU A 362 34.21 -10.65 6.27
CA GLU A 362 35.54 -11.22 6.31
C GLU A 362 36.55 -10.07 6.37
N ILE A 363 37.12 -9.84 7.55
CA ILE A 363 38.12 -8.80 7.80
C ILE A 363 39.47 -9.33 7.34
N ARG A 364 40.17 -8.59 6.50
CA ARG A 364 41.43 -9.01 5.85
C ARG A 364 42.53 -7.97 6.09
N ALA A 365 43.71 -8.44 6.48
CA ALA A 365 44.93 -7.65 6.61
C ALA A 365 46.12 -8.47 6.12
N GLY A 366 46.68 -8.12 4.96
CA GLY A 366 47.69 -8.97 4.30
C GLY A 366 47.16 -10.38 4.01
N ASN A 367 47.82 -11.41 4.57
CA ASN A 367 47.40 -12.81 4.45
C ASN A 367 46.49 -13.29 5.60
N ALA A 368 46.26 -12.46 6.61
CA ALA A 368 45.41 -12.80 7.75
C ALA A 368 43.95 -12.46 7.43
N SER A 369 43.03 -13.34 7.84
CA SER A 369 41.59 -13.18 7.66
C SER A 369 40.84 -13.63 8.92
N ARG A 370 39.80 -12.90 9.32
CA ARG A 370 38.90 -13.27 10.41
C ARG A 370 37.46 -12.91 10.04
N SER A 371 36.55 -13.86 10.22
CA SER A 371 35.12 -13.63 10.05
C SER A 371 34.53 -12.93 11.27
N ALA A 372 33.54 -12.07 11.03
CA ALA A 372 32.73 -11.43 12.06
C ALA A 372 31.29 -11.30 11.54
N THR A 373 30.30 -11.40 12.42
CA THR A 373 28.87 -11.29 12.04
C THR A 373 28.19 -10.27 12.93
N MET A 374 27.38 -9.41 12.32
CA MET A 374 26.53 -8.45 13.01
C MET A 374 25.06 -8.78 12.82
N LYS A 375 24.26 -8.57 13.86
CA LYS A 375 22.81 -8.72 13.83
C LYS A 375 22.14 -7.36 13.72
N LEU A 376 21.25 -7.21 12.73
CA LEU A 376 20.45 -6.03 12.52
C LEU A 376 18.98 -6.39 12.76
N SER A 377 18.31 -5.64 13.63
CA SER A 377 16.95 -5.93 14.07
C SER A 377 16.01 -4.80 13.60
N PRO A 378 15.30 -4.96 12.47
CA PRO A 378 14.27 -4.01 12.05
C PRO A 378 13.20 -3.84 13.14
N SER A 379 12.74 -2.62 13.36
CA SER A 379 11.70 -2.30 14.34
C SER A 379 10.64 -1.36 13.78
N LEU A 380 9.41 -1.50 14.27
CA LEU A 380 8.31 -0.60 13.93
C LEU A 380 8.25 0.54 14.96
N ASN A 381 8.11 1.78 14.51
CA ASN A 381 8.01 2.91 15.42
C ASN A 381 6.70 2.82 16.22
N PRO A 382 6.67 3.18 17.51
CA PRO A 382 5.44 3.24 18.29
C PRO A 382 4.34 4.11 17.66
N CYS A 383 4.69 5.19 16.96
CA CYS A 383 3.72 6.01 16.23
C CYS A 383 3.04 5.24 15.09
N ASP A 384 3.82 4.52 14.27
CA ASP A 384 3.27 3.68 13.18
C ASP A 384 2.24 2.69 13.76
N GLN A 385 2.60 2.00 14.86
CA GLN A 385 1.73 1.01 15.50
C GLN A 385 0.47 1.62 16.14
N ALA A 386 0.54 2.84 16.63
CA ALA A 386 -0.54 3.51 17.37
C ALA A 386 -1.49 4.29 16.46
N ALA A 387 -0.98 4.86 15.36
CA ALA A 387 -1.70 5.81 14.52
C ALA A 387 -1.43 5.66 13.01
N GLY A 388 -0.80 4.57 12.55
CA GLY A 388 -0.69 4.26 11.12
C GLY A 388 -2.06 4.07 10.45
N ALA A 389 -2.21 4.46 9.18
CA ALA A 389 -3.48 4.42 8.46
C ALA A 389 -3.61 3.20 7.53
N PRO A 390 -4.79 2.56 7.46
CA PRO A 390 -5.03 1.49 6.50
C PRO A 390 -4.88 1.96 5.05
N LEU A 391 -4.25 1.12 4.23
CA LEU A 391 -3.98 1.37 2.80
C LEU A 391 -3.18 2.67 2.52
N ASP A 392 -2.43 3.16 3.51
CA ASP A 392 -1.53 4.27 3.29
C ASP A 392 -0.38 3.86 2.37
N LEU A 393 -0.16 4.63 1.30
CA LEU A 393 0.88 4.35 0.33
C LEU A 393 2.29 4.60 0.89
N GLN A 394 2.37 5.36 1.97
CA GLN A 394 3.63 5.70 2.65
C GLN A 394 3.69 5.08 4.06
N GLY A 395 2.71 4.24 4.40
CA GLY A 395 2.65 3.52 5.67
C GLY A 395 3.55 2.29 5.69
N VAL A 396 4.04 1.94 6.88
CA VAL A 396 4.88 0.75 7.11
C VAL A 396 4.17 -0.35 7.91
N VAL A 397 2.90 -0.13 8.25
CA VAL A 397 2.04 -1.06 8.98
C VAL A 397 0.68 -1.19 8.31
N ARG A 398 -0.08 -2.23 8.68
CA ARG A 398 -1.48 -2.39 8.27
C ARG A 398 -2.37 -1.20 8.66
N GLY A 399 -2.01 -0.49 9.73
CA GLY A 399 -2.72 0.66 10.26
C GLY A 399 -3.92 0.31 11.13
N ARG A 400 -4.50 1.35 11.73
CA ARG A 400 -5.64 1.33 12.65
C ARG A 400 -6.76 2.22 12.15
N LEU A 401 -8.00 1.78 12.31
CA LEU A 401 -9.17 2.63 12.07
C LEU A 401 -9.22 3.78 13.10
N PRO A 402 -9.87 4.91 12.79
CA PRO A 402 -9.93 6.06 13.70
C PRO A 402 -10.43 5.73 15.11
N ASN A 403 -11.37 4.79 15.24
CA ASN A 403 -11.92 4.32 16.52
C ASN A 403 -11.03 3.33 17.28
N GLU A 404 -9.89 2.92 16.71
CA GLU A 404 -8.91 2.01 17.31
C GLU A 404 -7.66 2.75 17.82
N ILE A 405 -7.58 4.07 17.60
CA ILE A 405 -6.46 4.90 18.03
C ILE A 405 -6.65 5.26 19.52
N GLY A 406 -5.70 4.83 20.35
CA GLY A 406 -5.72 5.08 21.80
C GLY A 406 -5.09 6.43 22.18
N GLY A 407 -5.35 6.89 23.42
CA GLY A 407 -4.87 8.18 23.92
C GLY A 407 -3.34 8.34 23.98
N ALA A 408 -2.58 7.24 24.10
CA ALA A 408 -1.12 7.26 24.10
C ALA A 408 -0.50 7.53 22.70
N ALA A 409 -1.31 7.55 21.63
CA ALA A 409 -0.82 7.73 20.27
C ALA A 409 -0.20 9.12 20.04
N VAL A 410 -0.73 10.16 20.69
CA VAL A 410 -0.23 11.54 20.52
C VAL A 410 1.22 11.64 20.99
N GLU A 411 1.52 11.17 22.21
CA GLU A 411 2.88 11.19 22.77
C GLU A 411 3.87 10.39 21.91
N ALA A 412 3.47 9.19 21.46
CA ALA A 412 4.29 8.36 20.59
C ALA A 412 4.62 9.07 19.26
N CYS A 413 3.64 9.76 18.67
CA CYS A 413 3.81 10.46 17.41
C CYS A 413 4.55 11.79 17.53
N GLU A 414 4.39 12.52 18.63
CA GLU A 414 5.21 13.71 18.93
C GLU A 414 6.70 13.32 19.08
N ALA A 415 6.98 12.20 19.76
CA ALA A 415 8.33 11.66 19.86
C ALA A 415 8.90 11.25 18.49
N ALA A 416 8.09 10.62 17.64
CA ALA A 416 8.50 10.23 16.29
C ALA A 416 8.80 11.44 15.39
N VAL A 417 7.95 12.47 15.40
CA VAL A 417 8.17 13.73 14.68
C VAL A 417 9.44 14.44 15.19
N THR A 418 9.69 14.40 16.49
CA THR A 418 10.91 15.00 17.07
C THR A 418 12.17 14.26 16.62
N ALA A 419 12.14 12.93 16.60
CA ALA A 419 13.28 12.11 16.19
C ALA A 419 13.52 12.13 14.68
N TYR A 420 12.45 12.26 13.88
CA TYR A 420 12.47 12.16 12.42
C TYR A 420 11.62 13.27 11.77
N PRO A 421 12.03 14.55 11.88
CA PRO A 421 11.21 15.69 11.44
C PRO A 421 10.94 15.73 9.93
N ASP A 422 11.77 15.07 9.12
CA ASP A 422 11.61 15.04 7.66
C ASP A 422 10.72 13.89 7.17
N VAL A 423 10.34 12.95 8.06
CA VAL A 423 9.50 11.81 7.71
C VAL A 423 8.03 12.23 7.69
N ALA A 424 7.52 12.52 6.49
CA ALA A 424 6.16 13.03 6.27
C ALA A 424 5.05 12.18 6.91
N ARG A 425 5.22 10.84 6.95
CA ARG A 425 4.22 9.94 7.55
C ARG A 425 4.01 10.18 9.05
N PHE A 426 5.06 10.49 9.81
CA PHE A 426 4.90 10.70 11.26
C PHE A 426 4.10 11.97 11.56
N HIS A 427 4.20 12.98 10.71
CA HIS A 427 3.33 14.17 10.79
C HIS A 427 1.88 13.83 10.48
N TYR A 428 1.64 12.96 9.49
CA TYR A 428 0.31 12.51 9.16
C TYR A 428 -0.30 11.68 10.29
N GLU A 429 0.43 10.71 10.82
CA GLU A 429 0.03 9.87 11.95
C GLU A 429 -0.20 10.68 13.22
N LEU A 430 0.64 11.70 13.50
CA LEU A 430 0.38 12.68 14.56
C LEU A 430 -0.95 13.40 14.34
N GLY A 431 -1.22 13.85 13.10
CA GLY A 431 -2.50 14.44 12.72
C GLY A 431 -3.69 13.52 13.02
N ARG A 432 -3.57 12.23 12.71
CA ARG A 432 -4.60 11.22 13.02
C ARG A 432 -4.79 11.03 14.52
N ALA A 433 -3.69 10.94 15.28
CA ALA A 433 -3.73 10.83 16.74
C ALA A 433 -4.39 12.06 17.39
N LEU A 434 -4.09 13.25 16.90
CA LEU A 434 -4.69 14.51 17.37
C LEU A 434 -6.18 14.59 17.03
N LEU A 435 -6.62 14.16 15.84
CA LEU A 435 -8.04 14.04 15.50
C LEU A 435 -8.76 13.09 16.46
N ALA A 436 -8.19 11.91 16.73
CA ALA A 436 -8.76 10.94 17.66
C ALA A 436 -8.85 11.49 19.10
N ALA A 437 -7.90 12.36 19.48
CA ALA A 437 -7.90 13.08 20.76
C ALA A 437 -8.81 14.33 20.79
N GLY A 438 -9.50 14.66 19.69
CA GLY A 438 -10.35 15.85 19.60
C GLY A 438 -9.61 17.18 19.47
N LYS A 439 -8.29 17.17 19.28
CA LYS A 439 -7.44 18.35 19.11
C LYS A 439 -7.42 18.83 17.66
N VAL A 440 -8.57 19.29 17.17
CA VAL A 440 -8.82 19.54 15.74
C VAL A 440 -7.86 20.54 15.10
N ASP A 441 -7.56 21.67 15.75
CA ASP A 441 -6.69 22.70 15.17
C ASP A 441 -5.23 22.25 15.07
N GLU A 442 -4.72 21.58 16.11
CA GLU A 442 -3.37 20.98 16.10
C GLU A 442 -3.29 19.88 15.02
N ALA A 443 -4.32 19.04 14.93
CA ALA A 443 -4.38 17.99 13.92
C ALA A 443 -4.34 18.55 12.50
N ARG A 444 -5.12 19.59 12.20
CA ARG A 444 -5.12 20.25 10.89
C ARG A 444 -3.75 20.77 10.52
N LYS A 445 -3.00 21.32 11.48
CA LYS A 445 -1.64 21.80 11.26
C LYS A 445 -0.68 20.64 10.95
N ALA A 446 -0.75 19.54 11.73
CA ALA A 446 0.09 18.37 11.49
C ALA A 446 -0.21 17.70 10.14
N ILE A 447 -1.49 17.60 9.76
CA ILE A 447 -1.93 17.09 8.45
C ILE A 447 -1.43 17.99 7.32
N GLN A 448 -1.53 19.32 7.48
CA GLN A 448 -1.01 20.26 6.48
C GLN A 448 0.51 20.11 6.34
N ASP A 449 1.24 19.99 7.44
CA ASP A 449 2.69 19.82 7.42
C ASP A 449 3.12 18.50 6.74
N ALA A 450 2.37 17.43 6.97
CA ALA A 450 2.54 16.17 6.27
C ALA A 450 2.29 16.31 4.76
N ALA A 451 1.22 16.99 4.36
CA ALA A 451 0.88 17.25 2.96
C ALA A 451 1.95 18.09 2.25
N ASP A 452 2.47 19.12 2.92
CA ASP A 452 3.54 19.98 2.43
C ASP A 452 4.86 19.20 2.26
N LYS A 453 5.09 18.20 3.11
CA LYS A 453 6.18 17.20 2.98
C LYS A 453 5.88 16.08 1.98
N GLY A 454 4.79 16.19 1.23
CA GLY A 454 4.44 15.26 0.14
C GLY A 454 3.62 14.05 0.54
N HIS A 455 3.10 13.97 1.78
CA HIS A 455 2.26 12.85 2.22
C HIS A 455 0.92 12.81 1.48
N VAL A 456 0.68 11.78 0.68
CA VAL A 456 -0.46 11.72 -0.23
C VAL A 456 -1.78 11.60 0.53
N ARG A 457 -1.84 10.73 1.55
CA ARG A 457 -3.04 10.54 2.37
C ARG A 457 -3.42 11.80 3.15
N ALA A 458 -2.44 12.64 3.49
CA ALA A 458 -2.69 13.88 4.22
C ALA A 458 -3.45 14.88 3.34
N VAL A 459 -3.14 14.94 2.03
CA VAL A 459 -3.91 15.73 1.05
C VAL A 459 -5.36 15.25 1.00
N PHE A 460 -5.59 13.93 0.98
CA PHE A 460 -6.95 13.38 1.08
C PHE A 460 -7.66 13.81 2.37
N GLU A 461 -6.96 13.74 3.52
CA GLU A 461 -7.53 14.09 4.82
C GLU A 461 -7.93 15.57 4.90
N LEU A 462 -7.17 16.48 4.27
CA LEU A 462 -7.57 17.89 4.10
C LEU A 462 -8.88 18.02 3.31
N GLY A 463 -9.08 17.17 2.29
CA GLY A 463 -10.34 17.07 1.56
C GLY A 463 -11.49 16.54 2.41
N SER A 464 -11.24 15.51 3.21
CA SER A 464 -12.20 14.96 4.18
C SER A 464 -12.66 16.01 5.19
N ILE A 465 -11.72 16.79 5.73
CA ILE A 465 -11.98 17.91 6.64
C ILE A 465 -12.84 18.99 5.95
N ALA A 466 -12.51 19.37 4.72
CA ALA A 466 -13.28 20.34 3.95
C ALA A 466 -14.70 19.84 3.62
N SER A 467 -14.88 18.54 3.34
CA SER A 467 -16.20 17.98 3.03
C SER A 467 -17.09 17.82 4.26
N SER A 468 -16.51 17.54 5.43
CA SER A 468 -17.24 17.30 6.68
C SER A 468 -17.45 18.57 7.52
N GLY A 469 -16.66 19.62 7.28
CA GLY A 469 -16.69 20.84 8.07
C GLY A 469 -16.05 20.69 9.46
N ILE A 470 -15.19 19.70 9.67
CA ILE A 470 -14.48 19.51 10.95
C ILE A 470 -13.54 20.70 11.18
N GLY A 471 -13.91 21.59 12.09
CA GLY A 471 -13.15 22.82 12.38
C GLY A 471 -13.11 23.85 11.25
N THR A 472 -13.93 23.70 10.19
CA THR A 472 -14.00 24.62 9.04
C THR A 472 -15.42 24.64 8.45
N ALA A 473 -15.71 25.55 7.50
CA ALA A 473 -16.96 25.50 6.75
C ALA A 473 -16.93 24.35 5.72
N VAL A 474 -18.09 23.71 5.52
CA VAL A 474 -18.26 22.67 4.50
C VAL A 474 -18.05 23.27 3.10
N ASP A 475 -17.12 22.68 2.33
CA ASP A 475 -16.78 23.08 0.97
C ASP A 475 -16.52 21.85 0.08
N PRO A 476 -17.56 21.29 -0.58
CA PRO A 476 -17.43 20.11 -1.42
C PRO A 476 -16.58 20.33 -2.68
N THR A 477 -16.48 21.57 -3.16
CA THR A 477 -15.67 21.91 -4.33
C THR A 477 -14.19 21.85 -3.97
N LYS A 478 -13.81 22.45 -2.84
CA LYS A 478 -12.46 22.36 -2.30
C LYS A 478 -12.09 20.90 -1.95
N ALA A 479 -13.01 20.16 -1.35
CA ALA A 479 -12.82 18.74 -1.07
C ALA A 479 -12.52 17.94 -2.36
N SER A 480 -13.32 18.14 -3.41
CA SER A 480 -13.11 17.48 -4.71
C SER A 480 -11.75 17.80 -5.32
N GLY A 481 -11.26 19.05 -5.16
CA GLY A 481 -9.92 19.45 -5.58
C GLY A 481 -8.82 18.67 -4.87
N PHE A 482 -8.94 18.44 -3.56
CA PHE A 482 -7.98 17.62 -2.80
C PHE A 482 -8.08 16.13 -3.17
N TYR A 483 -9.29 15.60 -3.32
CA TYR A 483 -9.48 14.20 -3.70
C TYR A 483 -8.89 13.90 -5.08
N SER A 484 -9.04 14.79 -6.06
CA SER A 484 -8.39 14.63 -7.37
C SER A 484 -6.87 14.57 -7.22
N GLN A 485 -6.26 15.51 -6.49
CA GLN A 485 -4.80 15.56 -6.32
C GLN A 485 -4.22 14.30 -5.67
N ALA A 486 -4.86 13.81 -4.61
CA ALA A 486 -4.43 12.58 -3.95
C ALA A 486 -4.71 11.34 -4.82
N SER A 487 -5.85 11.31 -5.52
CA SER A 487 -6.21 10.23 -6.46
C SER A 487 -5.20 10.13 -7.61
N ASP A 488 -4.74 11.25 -8.16
CA ASP A 488 -3.75 11.29 -9.23
C ASP A 488 -2.39 10.72 -8.78
N LYS A 489 -2.11 10.74 -7.47
CA LYS A 489 -0.94 10.11 -6.86
C LYS A 489 -1.16 8.65 -6.45
N GLY A 490 -2.34 8.08 -6.70
CA GLY A 490 -2.61 6.66 -6.46
C GLY A 490 -3.36 6.34 -5.16
N ASP A 491 -3.83 7.34 -4.41
CA ASP A 491 -4.40 7.15 -3.08
C ASP A 491 -5.79 6.47 -3.10
N PRO A 492 -5.98 5.27 -2.51
CA PRO A 492 -7.24 4.52 -2.63
C PRO A 492 -8.46 5.19 -1.99
N TYR A 493 -8.34 5.86 -0.84
CA TYR A 493 -9.48 6.58 -0.25
C TYR A 493 -9.84 7.82 -1.07
N ALA A 494 -8.85 8.53 -1.62
CA ALA A 494 -9.08 9.66 -2.52
C ALA A 494 -9.73 9.22 -3.84
N MET A 495 -9.27 8.12 -4.44
CA MET A 495 -9.94 7.51 -5.59
C MET A 495 -11.40 7.20 -5.26
N ALA A 496 -11.67 6.59 -4.11
CA ALA A 496 -13.04 6.27 -3.72
C ALA A 496 -13.89 7.53 -3.50
N ALA A 497 -13.36 8.54 -2.81
CA ALA A 497 -14.07 9.78 -2.51
C ALA A 497 -14.31 10.63 -3.77
N TRP A 498 -13.29 10.79 -4.62
CA TRP A 498 -13.42 11.47 -5.89
C TRP A 498 -14.33 10.70 -6.86
N GLY A 499 -14.21 9.37 -6.86
CA GLY A 499 -15.07 8.48 -7.61
C GLY A 499 -16.54 8.67 -7.26
N ARG A 500 -16.87 8.69 -5.95
CA ARG A 500 -18.22 9.03 -5.46
C ARG A 500 -18.65 10.45 -5.84
N ALA A 501 -17.76 11.44 -5.73
CA ALA A 501 -18.05 12.83 -6.06
C ALA A 501 -18.40 12.98 -7.55
N LEU A 502 -17.60 12.39 -8.45
CA LEU A 502 -17.85 12.37 -9.89
C LEU A 502 -19.09 11.56 -10.27
N PHE A 503 -19.29 10.39 -9.65
CA PHE A 503 -20.43 9.53 -9.94
C PHE A 503 -21.77 10.21 -9.61
N ASN A 504 -21.81 11.01 -8.53
CA ASN A 504 -23.02 11.69 -8.05
C ASN A 504 -23.11 13.18 -8.42
N GLY A 505 -22.02 13.81 -8.89
CA GLY A 505 -21.96 15.24 -9.17
C GLY A 505 -21.90 16.13 -7.91
N LEU A 506 -21.21 15.68 -6.86
CA LEU A 506 -21.10 16.39 -5.58
C LEU A 506 -19.84 17.27 -5.57
N GLY A 507 -20.00 18.60 -5.63
CA GLY A 507 -18.86 19.53 -5.66
C GLY A 507 -18.04 19.52 -6.97
N VAL A 508 -18.46 18.74 -7.97
CA VAL A 508 -17.83 18.59 -9.28
C VAL A 508 -18.89 18.25 -10.34
N GLN A 509 -18.60 18.53 -11.61
CA GLN A 509 -19.45 18.08 -12.70
C GLN A 509 -19.53 16.55 -12.73
N ARG A 510 -20.75 16.00 -12.83
CA ARG A 510 -20.97 14.55 -12.85
C ARG A 510 -20.30 13.90 -14.05
N ASP A 511 -19.47 12.90 -13.79
CA ASP A 511 -18.87 11.99 -14.76
C ASP A 511 -18.96 10.56 -14.21
N THR A 512 -20.02 9.85 -14.61
CA THR A 512 -20.32 8.51 -14.11
C THR A 512 -19.26 7.49 -14.53
N GLY A 513 -18.75 7.59 -15.76
CA GLY A 513 -17.76 6.64 -16.28
C GLY A 513 -16.44 6.74 -15.52
N LYS A 514 -15.93 7.97 -15.36
CA LYS A 514 -14.72 8.21 -14.55
C LYS A 514 -14.94 7.87 -13.08
N GLY A 515 -16.11 8.22 -12.53
CA GLY A 515 -16.46 7.90 -11.14
C GLY A 515 -16.44 6.39 -10.86
N LEU A 516 -17.01 5.60 -11.77
CA LEU A 516 -17.02 4.14 -11.68
C LEU A 516 -15.61 3.54 -11.82
N ASP A 517 -14.79 4.06 -12.75
CA ASP A 517 -13.40 3.63 -12.92
C ASP A 517 -12.56 3.81 -11.65
N LEU A 518 -12.64 4.98 -11.03
CA LEU A 518 -11.92 5.27 -9.78
C LEU A 518 -12.38 4.37 -8.63
N LEU A 519 -13.68 4.06 -8.54
CA LEU A 519 -14.20 3.12 -7.54
C LEU A 519 -13.67 1.71 -7.77
N LEU A 520 -13.64 1.23 -9.01
CA LEU A 520 -13.08 -0.08 -9.37
C LEU A 520 -11.60 -0.17 -9.01
N ARG A 521 -10.82 0.87 -9.28
CA ARG A 521 -9.40 0.94 -8.92
C ARG A 521 -9.18 0.98 -7.41
N ALA A 522 -9.96 1.78 -6.67
CA ALA A 522 -9.90 1.79 -5.21
C ALA A 522 -10.22 0.41 -4.63
N ALA A 523 -11.24 -0.27 -5.17
CA ALA A 523 -11.58 -1.64 -4.78
C ALA A 523 -10.46 -2.64 -5.12
N ALA A 524 -9.81 -2.52 -6.28
CA ALA A 524 -8.65 -3.35 -6.66
C ALA A 524 -7.45 -3.18 -5.71
N MET A 525 -7.36 -2.04 -5.01
CA MET A 525 -6.37 -1.77 -3.96
C MET A 525 -6.83 -2.23 -2.56
N GLY A 526 -7.98 -2.89 -2.46
CA GLY A 526 -8.53 -3.42 -1.21
C GLY A 526 -9.43 -2.45 -0.44
N HIS A 527 -9.84 -1.32 -1.02
CA HIS A 527 -10.69 -0.34 -0.34
C HIS A 527 -12.13 -0.87 -0.16
N ILE A 528 -12.44 -1.34 1.04
CA ILE A 528 -13.70 -2.02 1.37
C ILE A 528 -14.93 -1.13 1.09
N ASN A 529 -14.88 0.16 1.43
CA ASN A 529 -16.02 1.05 1.18
C ASN A 529 -16.27 1.27 -0.32
N ALA A 530 -15.24 1.18 -1.17
CA ALA A 530 -15.42 1.26 -2.61
C ALA A 530 -16.04 -0.03 -3.16
N MET A 531 -15.68 -1.19 -2.61
CA MET A 531 -16.36 -2.46 -2.91
C MET A 531 -17.84 -2.40 -2.55
N ASN A 532 -18.18 -1.82 -1.39
CA ASN A 532 -19.57 -1.62 -0.97
C ASN A 532 -20.33 -0.65 -1.88
N ASP A 533 -19.70 0.46 -2.27
CA ASP A 533 -20.25 1.42 -3.23
C ASP A 533 -20.55 0.74 -4.58
N LEU A 534 -19.60 -0.04 -5.09
CA LEU A 534 -19.75 -0.80 -6.34
C LEU A 534 -20.85 -1.86 -6.23
N ALA A 535 -20.92 -2.58 -5.12
CA ALA A 535 -21.97 -3.56 -4.88
C ALA A 535 -23.35 -2.92 -4.94
N LEU A 536 -23.55 -1.77 -4.29
CA LEU A 536 -24.81 -1.03 -4.35
C LEU A 536 -25.10 -0.50 -5.75
N ILE A 537 -24.09 0.03 -6.45
CA ILE A 537 -24.24 0.51 -7.83
C ILE A 537 -24.72 -0.62 -8.75
N PHE A 538 -24.09 -1.79 -8.71
CA PHE A 538 -24.47 -2.94 -9.53
C PHE A 538 -25.76 -3.61 -9.04
N GLN A 539 -26.10 -3.53 -7.76
CA GLN A 539 -27.38 -4.04 -7.29
C GLN A 539 -28.56 -3.19 -7.78
N GLU A 540 -28.42 -1.87 -7.73
CA GLU A 540 -29.50 -0.92 -8.06
C GLU A 540 -29.59 -0.61 -9.56
N GLY A 541 -28.46 -0.58 -10.27
CA GLY A 541 -28.37 -0.09 -11.65
C GLY A 541 -28.76 1.40 -11.74
N ARG A 542 -27.81 2.30 -11.50
CA ARG A 542 -28.08 3.75 -11.42
C ARG A 542 -27.09 4.59 -12.21
N ASN A 543 -27.50 5.82 -12.54
CA ASN A 543 -26.71 6.79 -13.30
C ASN A 543 -26.21 6.29 -14.68
N GLY A 544 -26.91 5.33 -15.30
CA GLY A 544 -26.53 4.77 -16.61
C GLY A 544 -25.72 3.49 -16.54
N VAL A 545 -25.35 3.03 -15.33
CA VAL A 545 -24.77 1.69 -15.10
C VAL A 545 -25.90 0.66 -14.98
N PRO A 546 -25.90 -0.43 -15.76
CA PRO A 546 -26.89 -1.50 -15.63
C PRO A 546 -26.78 -2.23 -14.28
N ALA A 547 -27.90 -2.80 -13.82
CA ALA A 547 -27.86 -3.68 -12.67
C ALA A 547 -27.19 -5.03 -13.04
N ASP A 548 -26.28 -5.49 -12.18
CA ASP A 548 -25.60 -6.78 -12.23
C ASP A 548 -25.50 -7.37 -10.80
N PRO A 549 -26.51 -8.15 -10.36
CA PRO A 549 -26.52 -8.75 -9.03
C PRO A 549 -25.38 -9.74 -8.77
N ALA A 550 -24.85 -10.39 -9.83
CA ALA A 550 -23.75 -11.34 -9.69
C ALA A 550 -22.46 -10.61 -9.36
N ARG A 551 -22.20 -9.49 -10.05
CA ARG A 551 -21.06 -8.61 -9.76
C ARG A 551 -21.19 -7.92 -8.42
N ALA A 552 -22.38 -7.49 -8.04
CA ALA A 552 -22.64 -6.95 -6.71
C ALA A 552 -22.25 -7.94 -5.61
N LEU A 553 -22.69 -9.21 -5.74
CA LEU A 553 -22.36 -10.27 -4.80
C LEU A 553 -20.85 -10.56 -4.74
N ALA A 554 -20.14 -10.51 -5.88
CA ALA A 554 -18.70 -10.70 -5.92
C ALA A 554 -17.95 -9.63 -5.11
N PHE A 555 -18.32 -8.34 -5.27
CA PHE A 555 -17.74 -7.25 -4.48
C PHE A 555 -18.08 -7.36 -2.98
N LEU A 556 -19.30 -7.76 -2.61
CA LEU A 556 -19.64 -7.98 -1.21
C LEU A 556 -18.79 -9.10 -0.59
N ARG A 557 -18.63 -10.23 -1.29
CA ARG A 557 -17.78 -11.33 -0.82
C ARG A 557 -16.32 -10.88 -0.64
N ALA A 558 -15.78 -10.14 -1.60
CA ALA A 558 -14.43 -9.58 -1.50
C ALA A 558 -14.29 -8.63 -0.29
N GLY A 559 -15.31 -7.82 0.01
CA GLY A 559 -15.33 -6.99 1.21
C GLY A 559 -15.39 -7.80 2.51
N ILE A 560 -16.15 -8.91 2.51
CA ILE A 560 -16.28 -9.82 3.66
C ILE A 560 -14.96 -10.55 3.96
N GLU A 561 -14.24 -11.00 2.93
CA GLU A 561 -12.90 -11.59 3.07
C GLU A 561 -11.91 -10.63 3.76
N ARG A 562 -12.14 -9.32 3.62
CA ARG A 562 -11.39 -8.24 4.28
C ARG A 562 -12.00 -7.81 5.61
N GLN A 563 -12.90 -8.60 6.18
CA GLN A 563 -13.62 -8.34 7.45
C GLN A 563 -14.50 -7.08 7.42
N GLY A 564 -15.00 -6.71 6.23
CA GLY A 564 -15.91 -5.58 6.05
C GLY A 564 -17.28 -5.81 6.67
N VAL A 565 -17.54 -5.20 7.83
CA VAL A 565 -18.84 -5.31 8.54
C VAL A 565 -20.00 -4.79 7.67
N TYR A 566 -19.79 -3.69 6.94
CA TYR A 566 -20.82 -3.15 6.03
C TYR A 566 -21.07 -4.05 4.82
N SER A 567 -20.06 -4.79 4.35
CA SER A 567 -20.24 -5.76 3.27
C SER A 567 -21.17 -6.90 3.70
N MET A 568 -21.01 -7.38 4.94
CA MET A 568 -21.94 -8.35 5.54
C MET A 568 -23.35 -7.79 5.69
N SER A 569 -23.49 -6.54 6.14
CA SER A 569 -24.81 -5.93 6.36
C SER A 569 -25.56 -5.72 5.05
N ILE A 570 -24.89 -5.25 3.98
CA ILE A 570 -25.48 -5.08 2.66
C ILE A 570 -25.91 -6.44 2.08
N LEU A 571 -25.10 -7.49 2.24
CA LEU A 571 -25.45 -8.83 1.78
C LEU A 571 -26.69 -9.40 2.48
N GLY A 572 -26.89 -9.06 3.76
CA GLY A 572 -28.06 -9.47 4.54
C GLY A 572 -29.34 -8.68 4.26
N LEU A 573 -29.27 -7.56 3.53
CA LEU A 573 -30.48 -6.83 3.13
C LEU A 573 -31.26 -7.68 2.12
N PRO A 574 -32.57 -7.87 2.29
CA PRO A 574 -33.38 -8.49 1.25
C PRO A 574 -33.19 -7.65 0.00
N ALA A 575 -32.77 -8.29 -1.11
CA ALA A 575 -32.70 -7.64 -2.41
C ALA A 575 -34.01 -6.87 -2.56
N ARG A 576 -33.95 -5.54 -2.59
CA ARG A 576 -35.16 -4.71 -2.70
C ARG A 576 -35.89 -5.26 -3.89
N SER A 577 -36.95 -6.05 -3.63
CA SER A 577 -37.80 -6.53 -4.68
C SER A 577 -38.20 -5.25 -5.37
N THR A 578 -37.96 -5.16 -6.67
CA THR A 578 -38.72 -4.26 -7.52
C THR A 578 -40.17 -4.70 -7.39
N GLN A 579 -40.81 -4.36 -6.27
CA GLN A 579 -42.17 -3.90 -6.31
C GLN A 579 -42.08 -2.71 -7.24
N THR A 580 -42.29 -2.98 -8.53
CA THR A 580 -42.99 -2.05 -9.38
C THR A 580 -44.12 -1.52 -8.51
N ALA A 581 -43.96 -0.33 -7.95
CA ALA A 581 -45.07 0.39 -7.38
C ALA A 581 -46.10 0.36 -8.51
N ALA A 582 -47.17 -0.41 -8.32
CA ALA A 582 -48.24 -0.44 -9.29
C ALA A 582 -48.60 1.02 -9.49
N VAL A 583 -48.35 1.55 -10.69
CA VAL A 583 -48.80 2.88 -11.06
C VAL A 583 -50.31 2.78 -11.05
N CYS A 584 -50.90 3.03 -9.89
CA CYS A 584 -52.32 3.28 -9.76
C CYS A 584 -52.57 4.55 -10.55
N LYS A 585 -52.94 4.41 -11.82
CA LYS A 585 -53.58 5.49 -12.58
C LYS A 585 -54.84 5.85 -11.79
N PRO A 586 -54.92 7.02 -11.13
CA PRO A 586 -56.13 7.37 -10.42
C PRO A 586 -57.25 7.48 -11.47
N LYS A 587 -58.26 6.62 -11.36
CA LYS A 587 -59.52 6.82 -12.09
C LYS A 587 -60.19 8.04 -11.47
N VAL A 588 -60.02 9.20 -12.09
CA VAL A 588 -60.74 10.42 -11.71
C VAL A 588 -62.21 10.17 -12.04
N VAL A 589 -62.99 9.75 -11.03
CA VAL A 589 -64.45 9.73 -11.12
C VAL A 589 -64.94 11.06 -10.54
N ARG A 590 -65.36 11.98 -11.41
CA ARG A 590 -66.09 13.18 -10.95
C ARG A 590 -67.49 12.74 -10.50
N LYS A 591 -67.71 12.68 -9.18
CA LYS A 591 -69.07 12.65 -8.61
C LYS A 591 -69.43 14.04 -8.12
N THR A 592 -70.46 14.63 -8.73
CA THR A 592 -71.09 15.86 -8.24
C THR A 592 -71.86 15.53 -6.96
N ILE A 593 -71.40 16.04 -5.82
CA ILE A 593 -72.09 15.91 -4.53
C ILE A 593 -73.14 17.02 -4.45
N THR A 594 -74.42 16.69 -4.62
CA THR A 594 -75.53 17.66 -4.62
C THR A 594 -76.17 17.87 -3.25
N LYS A 595 -75.79 17.13 -2.21
CA LYS A 595 -76.25 17.35 -0.82
C LYS A 595 -75.18 16.98 0.20
N ILE A 596 -74.74 17.96 0.98
CA ILE A 596 -73.91 17.75 2.18
C ILE A 596 -74.84 17.84 3.39
N LYS A 597 -74.98 16.76 4.16
CA LYS A 597 -75.69 16.77 5.45
C LYS A 597 -74.64 16.81 6.56
N VAL A 598 -74.57 17.92 7.28
CA VAL A 598 -73.67 18.07 8.44
C VAL A 598 -74.29 17.32 9.62
N VAL A 599 -73.60 16.29 10.10
CA VAL A 599 -73.94 15.60 11.36
C VAL A 599 -72.88 15.98 12.38
N ARG A 600 -73.29 16.63 13.48
CA ARG A 600 -72.41 16.87 14.63
C ARG A 600 -72.24 15.55 15.38
N ILE A 601 -71.01 15.08 15.48
CA ILE A 601 -70.63 13.93 16.32
C ILE A 601 -70.25 14.49 17.70
N PRO A 602 -70.75 13.94 18.82
CA PRO A 602 -70.32 14.34 20.15
C PRO A 602 -68.86 13.95 20.39
N THR A 603 -68.14 14.76 21.16
CA THR A 603 -66.76 14.52 21.59
C THR A 603 -66.61 13.19 22.32
N PRO A 604 -65.57 12.37 22.04
CA PRO A 604 -65.33 11.14 22.78
C PRO A 604 -65.01 11.45 24.25
N LYS A 605 -65.58 10.69 25.19
CA LYS A 605 -65.16 10.73 26.59
C LYS A 605 -63.76 10.13 26.73
N THR A 606 -62.87 10.85 27.41
CA THR A 606 -61.53 10.38 27.79
C THR A 606 -61.65 9.15 28.69
N PRO A 607 -60.96 8.03 28.40
CA PRO A 607 -60.93 6.89 29.31
C PRO A 607 -60.11 7.21 30.57
N PRO A 608 -60.40 6.57 31.73
CA PRO A 608 -59.66 6.81 32.96
C PRO A 608 -58.23 6.30 32.86
N VAL A 609 -57.30 7.06 33.44
CA VAL A 609 -55.89 6.73 33.57
C VAL A 609 -55.75 5.55 34.54
N VAL A 610 -55.15 4.46 34.08
CA VAL A 610 -54.69 3.36 34.94
C VAL A 610 -53.22 3.63 35.24
N GLU A 611 -52.89 3.92 36.50
CA GLU A 611 -51.51 4.00 36.97
C GLU A 611 -50.90 2.58 36.98
N VAL A 612 -49.82 2.40 36.21
CA VAL A 612 -48.97 1.21 36.27
C VAL A 612 -47.80 1.51 37.20
N PRO A 613 -47.49 0.67 38.21
CA PRO A 613 -46.36 0.90 39.09
C PRO A 613 -45.03 0.83 38.31
N ILE A 614 -44.12 1.75 38.63
CA ILE A 614 -42.75 1.76 38.11
C ILE A 614 -41.98 0.63 38.81
N ASP A 615 -41.63 -0.41 38.04
CA ASP A 615 -40.63 -1.41 38.44
C ASP A 615 -39.26 -0.99 37.89
N THR A 616 -38.37 -0.59 38.79
CA THR A 616 -36.97 -0.28 38.48
C THR A 616 -36.14 -1.56 38.53
N GLY A 617 -36.15 -2.31 37.42
CA GLY A 617 -35.20 -3.39 37.13
C GLY A 617 -34.00 -2.90 36.30
N PRO A 618 -32.80 -3.50 36.42
CA PRO A 618 -31.54 -2.92 35.97
C PRO A 618 -31.27 -3.11 34.46
N ALA A 619 -30.44 -2.21 33.93
CA ALA A 619 -30.06 -2.07 32.52
C ALA A 619 -29.36 -3.30 31.89
N PRO A 620 -29.54 -3.55 30.57
CA PRO A 620 -28.74 -4.52 29.84
C PRO A 620 -27.33 -3.97 29.50
N TRP A 621 -26.43 -4.28 30.42
CA TRP A 621 -25.00 -4.63 30.38
C TRP A 621 -24.07 -4.37 29.17
N ARG A 622 -22.93 -3.78 29.55
CA ARG A 622 -21.55 -3.95 29.03
C ARG A 622 -21.12 -5.42 28.97
N GLY A 623 -20.14 -5.70 28.11
CA GLY A 623 -19.66 -7.03 27.75
C GLY A 623 -19.08 -7.93 28.86
N SER A 624 -19.02 -9.21 28.52
CA SER A 624 -18.29 -10.25 29.24
C SER A 624 -17.22 -10.81 28.30
N ASN A 625 -15.96 -10.61 28.68
CA ASN A 625 -14.91 -11.57 28.38
C ASN A 625 -15.23 -12.84 29.16
N GLY A 626 -15.22 -13.97 28.47
CA GLY A 626 -15.12 -15.28 29.08
C GLY A 626 -13.66 -15.69 29.11
N ASP A 627 -13.18 -16.10 30.28
CA ASP A 627 -12.06 -17.02 30.38
C ASP A 627 -12.51 -18.26 31.15
N HIS A 628 -11.94 -19.39 30.71
CA HIS A 628 -12.24 -20.77 31.07
C HIS A 628 -12.14 -21.11 32.57
N PRO A 629 -12.77 -22.20 33.03
CA PRO A 629 -12.77 -22.60 34.42
C PRO A 629 -11.62 -23.58 34.76
N GLU A 630 -11.02 -23.43 35.93
CA GLU A 630 -10.55 -24.53 36.79
C GLU A 630 -10.65 -24.14 38.28
N PRO A 631 -10.72 -25.10 39.22
CA PRO A 631 -11.47 -24.93 40.46
C PRO A 631 -10.66 -24.52 41.70
N ARG A 632 -11.41 -24.06 42.70
CA ARG A 632 -11.02 -23.66 44.06
C ARG A 632 -10.23 -24.73 44.84
N GLY A 633 -9.24 -24.25 45.58
CA GLY A 633 -9.13 -24.31 47.04
C GLY A 633 -8.51 -22.98 47.51
N GLY A 634 -8.75 -22.35 48.64
CA GLY A 634 -9.53 -22.54 49.85
C GLY A 634 -9.03 -21.50 50.87
N GLY A 635 -9.91 -20.97 51.73
CA GLY A 635 -9.52 -20.42 53.05
C GLY A 635 -9.35 -18.91 53.23
N GLY A 636 -9.99 -18.39 54.29
CA GLY A 636 -9.63 -17.23 55.13
C GLY A 636 -9.97 -15.86 54.56
N SER A 637 -10.74 -14.94 55.16
CA SER A 637 -10.99 -14.47 56.54
C SER A 637 -10.60 -12.99 56.64
N ASP A 638 -11.42 -12.26 57.39
CA ASP A 638 -11.18 -11.00 58.10
C ASP A 638 -11.42 -9.64 57.41
N ASP A 639 -12.43 -8.97 57.99
CA ASP A 639 -12.43 -7.64 58.62
C ASP A 639 -12.08 -6.37 57.82
N GLY A 640 -12.87 -5.33 58.07
CA GLY A 640 -12.40 -3.96 57.89
C GLY A 640 -13.49 -2.90 57.71
N SER A 641 -13.99 -2.43 58.85
CA SER A 641 -14.97 -1.35 59.07
C SER A 641 -14.62 0.05 58.54
N SER A 642 -15.57 0.97 58.76
CA SER A 642 -15.46 2.44 58.89
C SER A 642 -15.63 3.24 57.60
N GLU A 643 -16.23 4.44 57.54
CA GLU A 643 -17.19 5.24 58.34
C GLU A 643 -17.24 6.61 57.62
N GLY A 644 -18.29 7.42 57.88
CA GLY A 644 -18.25 8.88 57.68
C GLY A 644 -18.92 9.38 56.39
N SER A 645 -20.18 9.87 56.41
CA SER A 645 -20.61 11.22 56.82
C SER A 645 -20.08 12.31 55.86
N SER A 646 -20.81 13.33 55.38
CA SER A 646 -22.07 13.97 55.76
C SER A 646 -22.45 15.01 54.68
N SER A 647 -23.76 15.29 54.53
CA SER A 647 -24.46 16.58 54.30
C SER A 647 -23.77 17.72 53.51
N GLY A 648 -24.43 18.51 52.65
CA GLY A 648 -25.86 18.71 52.40
C GLY A 648 -26.09 20.02 51.62
N SER A 649 -27.36 20.22 51.21
CA SER A 649 -28.05 21.50 50.93
C SER A 649 -27.62 22.31 49.69
N SER A 650 -28.37 22.30 48.57
CA SER A 650 -29.62 23.03 48.27
C SER A 650 -29.49 24.56 48.27
N ASP A 651 -29.65 25.20 47.10
CA ASP A 651 -30.63 26.28 46.96
C ASP A 651 -30.94 26.67 45.50
N THR A 652 -32.18 27.15 45.37
CA THR A 652 -33.01 27.42 44.20
C THR A 652 -32.79 28.79 43.54
N GLY A 653 -33.21 28.96 42.28
CA GLY A 653 -33.41 30.29 41.69
C GLY A 653 -34.04 30.27 40.29
N THR A 654 -35.32 30.67 40.21
CA THR A 654 -36.22 30.69 39.05
C THR A 654 -36.20 32.06 38.32
N SER A 655 -36.50 32.10 37.00
CA SER A 655 -37.45 33.03 36.32
C SER A 655 -37.12 33.15 34.81
N THR A 656 -37.96 32.60 33.93
CA THR A 656 -38.98 33.23 33.03
C THR A 656 -38.48 34.09 31.87
N GLY A 657 -38.89 33.71 30.65
CA GLY A 657 -38.86 34.55 29.45
C GLY A 657 -39.42 33.80 28.23
N SER A 658 -40.65 34.15 27.85
CA SER A 658 -41.43 33.66 26.71
C SER A 658 -41.01 34.30 25.37
N ASP A 659 -41.05 33.57 24.25
CA ASP A 659 -42.06 33.76 23.19
C ASP A 659 -41.69 33.05 21.85
N THR A 660 -42.64 32.21 21.44
CA THR A 660 -43.19 31.95 20.09
C THR A 660 -42.33 32.08 18.83
N GLY A 661 -42.44 31.07 17.95
CA GLY A 661 -42.71 31.36 16.54
C GLY A 661 -42.10 30.45 15.47
N SER A 662 -42.92 29.49 15.02
CA SER A 662 -43.03 29.03 13.63
C SER A 662 -41.99 28.04 13.06
N THR A 663 -42.46 26.79 13.05
CA THR A 663 -42.09 25.65 12.23
C THR A 663 -42.07 25.92 10.71
N GLY A 664 -41.00 25.51 10.04
CA GLY A 664 -40.90 25.29 8.60
C GLY A 664 -40.14 23.97 8.36
N GLY A 665 -40.71 23.09 7.54
CA GLY A 665 -40.39 21.66 7.46
C GLY A 665 -38.97 21.30 6.99
N PHE A 666 -38.46 20.23 7.58
CA PHE A 666 -37.28 19.50 7.13
C PHE A 666 -37.73 18.25 6.36
N ASP A 667 -37.55 18.28 5.05
CA ASP A 667 -37.39 17.07 4.23
C ASP A 667 -35.90 16.93 3.88
N GLY A 668 -35.37 15.73 4.08
CA GLY A 668 -34.12 15.29 3.46
C GLY A 668 -32.84 15.51 4.27
N VAL A 669 -32.60 14.65 5.26
CA VAL A 669 -31.23 14.34 5.72
C VAL A 669 -30.95 12.89 5.42
N SER A 670 -30.30 12.66 4.28
CA SER A 670 -29.63 11.40 3.96
C SER A 670 -28.41 11.29 4.87
N SER A 671 -28.38 10.19 5.61
CA SER A 671 -27.27 9.64 6.37
C SER A 671 -25.90 9.91 5.76
N GLY A 672 -25.16 10.82 6.38
CA GLY A 672 -23.70 10.76 6.41
C GLY A 672 -23.29 9.70 7.42
N LEU A 673 -22.59 8.67 6.96
CA LEU A 673 -21.88 7.74 7.83
C LEU A 673 -20.45 7.64 7.28
N PHE A 674 -19.54 7.72 8.24
CA PHE A 674 -18.09 7.84 8.18
C PHE A 674 -17.39 6.88 7.22
#